data_AF-A0A831UQK3-F1
#
_entry.id   AF-A0A831UQK3-F1
#
_cell.length_a   1.000
_cell.length_b   1.000
_cell.length_c   1.000
_cell.angle_alpha   90.00
_cell.angle_beta   90.00
_cell.angle_gamma   90.00
#
_symmetry.space_group_name_H-M   'P 1'
#
loop_
_entity.id
_entity.type
_entity.pdbx_description
1 polymer ?
#
loop_
_entity_poly.entity_id
_entity_poly.type
_entity_poly.pdbx_seq_one_letter_code
_entity_poly.pdbx_strand_id
1 'polypeptide(L)'
;MLVILSLVLASCAQPAAPTPAATEPPAEEQPTEPPEEAEPGEAAEAPFPMVPGGFLERAVAGEFSGTTVVVDGPFTDADAIKFDQAMSAFEDATGITVNYIGSKEFEGSISIRVDAGDAPDIADFPQPGLLATFVRQGKIIDPTSFISEEWLAQQYNPSWLTMAEMEGQVAGVWHRFNAKSLVWYPKDDWDAAGYEIPETWDEMLALSDDIVSDGDAPWCVGIESGAATGWPATDWMEEVMLRTTSLENYDAWVAGELPFSSPEVTNAAETLGELWFTEGYVFGGRPAIVSTFFGDAPAPMFEDPPGCWLHKQGNFITGFFPEGSQAGVDYDFFYLPPIDEQYGKPFLVAGDIMAMFNDRPEVRALMEYFTLGESVEAWVKSGGTISPHNDSSLDWYADDISRGIAQAILDAETVRFDASDLMPGEVGAGAFWKAMTDYVSGSADLDTALAEIDDSWPDETRTTAGGEETAGEPGYLERARAGEFTGTQVSLLGPMVEVEAQLMDEVLLPFEEATGIDVVYEGTKEFEVAVNVRVDAGTPPDVIDFPQPGFLARLASQGLVVDVSEFLDEAALQANYNQGWLDMATMPGGDGEEIMAGVWHRTAGKSFVWYPKAQFEAAGYETPATWDELMALNQQIADDGDAPWCIGIESGAATGWVATDWIENILLRTTTPENYDRWVAGELPFASPEVKNAAETMAEIWLNPDYVYGGTAAIVSTFIGDSPVAMFEDPPACWFHMQAPWITGFFGEGLEAGVDYDFFTLPPIDEQYGTPVLVAGDIMAMFNDRPEVRALMEYFTLGESVEAWVKSGGTISPHNDSSLDWYADDIS
;
A
#
# COMPACT_ATOMS: atom_id res chain seq x y z
N MET A 1 -15.71 -5.93 -51.22
CA MET A 1 -17.14 -5.55 -51.24
C MET A 1 -17.38 -4.72 -49.98
N LEU A 2 -16.78 -3.53 -49.88
CA LEU A 2 -17.36 -2.22 -50.24
C LEU A 2 -18.76 -2.03 -49.65
N VAL A 3 -18.82 -1.53 -48.41
CA VAL A 3 -20.02 -0.92 -47.85
C VAL A 3 -19.74 0.58 -47.75
N ILE A 4 -20.40 1.31 -48.64
CA ILE A 4 -20.48 2.76 -48.70
C ILE A 4 -21.65 3.16 -47.81
N LEU A 5 -21.43 4.02 -46.80
CA LEU A 5 -22.53 4.71 -46.12
C LEU A 5 -22.45 6.21 -46.42
N SER A 6 -23.52 6.69 -47.05
CA SER A 6 -23.67 8.03 -47.61
C SER A 6 -24.10 9.03 -46.54
N LEU A 7 -23.38 10.16 -46.48
CA LEU A 7 -23.81 11.38 -45.78
C LEU A 7 -25.08 11.97 -46.42
N VAL A 8 -26.03 12.40 -45.58
CA VAL A 8 -27.07 13.39 -45.95
C VAL A 8 -27.05 14.51 -44.91
N LEU A 9 -26.67 15.70 -45.38
CA LEU A 9 -26.83 17.00 -44.72
C LEU A 9 -28.29 17.47 -44.82
N ALA A 10 -28.87 17.92 -43.71
CA ALA A 10 -30.07 18.75 -43.70
C ALA A 10 -29.93 19.87 -42.68
N SER A 11 -30.09 21.11 -43.14
CA SER A 11 -29.84 22.37 -42.43
C SER A 11 -31.00 22.84 -41.56
N CYS A 12 -30.64 23.40 -40.39
CA CYS A 12 -31.21 24.54 -39.67
C CYS A 12 -32.73 24.77 -39.62
N ALA A 13 -33.31 24.57 -38.42
CA ALA A 13 -34.31 25.47 -37.82
C ALA A 13 -34.32 25.32 -36.29
N GLN A 14 -34.07 26.42 -35.56
CA GLN A 14 -34.13 26.50 -34.10
C GLN A 14 -35.56 26.24 -33.58
N PRO A 15 -35.76 25.44 -32.52
CA PRO A 15 -36.99 25.46 -31.75
C PRO A 15 -36.98 26.58 -30.70
N ALA A 16 -38.10 27.28 -30.61
CA ALA A 16 -38.34 28.39 -29.70
C ALA A 16 -38.32 27.96 -28.22
N ALA A 17 -37.81 28.84 -27.36
CA ALA A 17 -37.80 28.69 -25.91
C ALA A 17 -39.23 28.56 -25.33
N PRO A 18 -39.45 27.70 -24.31
CA PRO A 18 -40.72 27.65 -23.61
C PRO A 18 -40.92 28.91 -22.77
N THR A 19 -42.13 29.47 -22.84
CA THR A 19 -42.58 30.63 -22.07
C THR A 19 -42.73 30.25 -20.59
N PRO A 20 -42.32 31.09 -19.63
CA PRO A 20 -42.47 30.80 -18.20
C PRO A 20 -43.95 30.84 -17.80
N ALA A 21 -44.42 29.79 -17.14
CA ALA A 21 -45.72 29.79 -16.50
C ALA A 21 -45.72 30.75 -15.30
N ALA A 22 -46.77 31.55 -15.20
CA ALA A 22 -46.95 32.53 -14.14
C ALA A 22 -47.18 31.86 -12.78
N THR A 23 -46.46 32.37 -11.79
CA THR A 23 -46.57 32.12 -10.35
C THR A 23 -47.95 32.54 -9.82
N GLU A 24 -48.65 31.61 -9.14
CA GLU A 24 -49.71 31.98 -8.18
C GLU A 24 -49.08 32.35 -6.83
N PRO A 25 -49.64 33.33 -6.10
CA PRO A 25 -49.13 33.75 -4.81
C PRO A 25 -49.41 32.71 -3.71
N PRO A 26 -48.56 32.62 -2.68
CA PRO A 26 -48.74 31.67 -1.59
C PRO A 26 -50.00 32.03 -0.79
N ALA A 27 -50.80 31.01 -0.45
CA ALA A 27 -51.88 31.14 0.51
C ALA A 27 -51.29 31.25 1.92
N GLU A 28 -51.78 32.21 2.71
CA GLU A 28 -51.42 32.37 4.12
C GLU A 28 -51.74 31.09 4.90
N GLU A 29 -50.71 30.49 5.47
CA GLU A 29 -50.84 29.42 6.46
C GLU A 29 -51.51 29.97 7.72
N GLN A 30 -52.62 29.34 8.10
CA GLN A 30 -53.15 29.42 9.45
C GLN A 30 -52.23 28.61 10.37
N PRO A 31 -51.95 29.06 11.62
CA PRO A 31 -51.10 28.32 12.53
C PRO A 31 -51.78 27.00 12.91
N THR A 32 -51.30 25.90 12.34
CA THR A 32 -51.59 24.55 12.82
C THR A 32 -50.83 24.31 14.11
N GLU A 33 -51.54 23.73 15.10
CA GLU A 33 -51.01 23.37 16.41
C GLU A 33 -49.70 22.59 16.32
N PRO A 34 -48.80 22.73 17.32
CA PRO A 34 -47.60 21.90 17.39
C PRO A 34 -48.01 20.42 17.37
N PRO A 35 -47.22 19.52 16.73
CA PRO A 35 -47.50 18.11 16.81
C PRO A 35 -47.55 17.69 18.27
N GLU A 36 -48.60 16.98 18.64
CA GLU A 36 -48.71 16.24 19.88
C GLU A 36 -47.41 15.46 20.11
N GLU A 37 -46.77 15.64 21.27
CA GLU A 37 -45.75 14.72 21.75
C GLU A 37 -46.31 13.31 21.60
N ALA A 38 -45.65 12.49 20.79
CA ALA A 38 -45.96 11.07 20.74
C ALA A 38 -45.78 10.54 22.16
N GLU A 39 -46.87 10.08 22.77
CA GLU A 39 -46.79 9.25 23.96
C GLU A 39 -45.81 8.10 23.68
N PRO A 40 -44.97 7.70 24.66
CA PRO A 40 -43.99 6.65 24.44
C PRO A 40 -44.74 5.39 24.00
N GLY A 41 -44.58 5.03 22.73
CA GLY A 41 -45.01 3.73 22.24
C GLY A 41 -44.34 2.68 23.10
N GLU A 42 -45.11 1.71 23.56
CA GLU A 42 -44.61 0.47 24.15
C GLU A 42 -43.43 0.00 23.30
N ALA A 43 -42.21 -0.04 23.87
CA ALA A 43 -41.02 -0.48 23.15
C ALA A 43 -41.35 -1.83 22.51
N ALA A 44 -41.15 -1.95 21.19
CA ALA A 44 -41.18 -3.25 20.57
C ALA A 44 -40.19 -4.14 21.34
N GLU A 45 -40.62 -5.30 21.84
CA GLU A 45 -39.71 -6.26 22.46
C GLU A 45 -38.61 -6.56 21.43
N ALA A 46 -37.36 -6.21 21.76
CA ALA A 46 -36.22 -6.53 20.92
C ALA A 46 -36.18 -8.07 20.73
N PRO A 47 -35.91 -8.55 19.50
CA PRO A 47 -35.86 -9.99 19.26
C PRO A 47 -34.65 -10.69 19.92
N PHE A 48 -33.72 -9.92 20.51
CA PHE A 48 -32.46 -10.39 21.09
C PHE A 48 -32.18 -9.76 22.47
N PRO A 49 -31.35 -10.40 23.33
CA PRO A 49 -30.95 -9.84 24.62
C PRO A 49 -30.13 -8.55 24.44
N MET A 50 -30.28 -7.59 25.37
CA MET A 50 -29.58 -6.30 25.32
C MET A 50 -28.97 -5.96 26.69
N VAL A 51 -27.86 -5.22 26.69
CA VAL A 51 -27.28 -4.64 27.90
C VAL A 51 -28.27 -3.61 28.49
N PRO A 52 -28.74 -3.77 29.74
CA PRO A 52 -29.63 -2.79 30.35
C PRO A 52 -28.95 -1.41 30.48
N GLY A 53 -29.56 -0.38 29.91
CA GLY A 53 -29.02 0.97 29.82
C GLY A 53 -27.95 1.16 28.73
N GLY A 54 -27.71 0.16 27.89
CA GLY A 54 -26.74 0.19 26.79
C GLY A 54 -27.18 1.04 25.59
N PHE A 55 -26.28 1.20 24.63
CA PHE A 55 -26.55 1.92 23.39
C PHE A 55 -27.49 1.14 22.45
N LEU A 56 -27.46 -0.18 22.46
CA LEU A 56 -28.37 -1.03 21.69
C LEU A 56 -29.83 -0.91 22.17
N GLU A 57 -30.07 -0.84 23.49
CA GLU A 57 -31.42 -0.61 24.03
C GLU A 57 -31.99 0.74 23.57
N ARG A 58 -31.14 1.78 23.56
CA ARG A 58 -31.50 3.11 23.06
C ARG A 58 -31.76 3.13 21.55
N ALA A 59 -30.95 2.38 20.79
CA ALA A 59 -31.13 2.23 19.35
C ALA A 59 -32.48 1.56 19.02
N VAL A 60 -32.85 0.48 19.73
CA VAL A 60 -34.15 -0.20 19.57
C VAL A 60 -35.32 0.70 20.00
N ALA A 61 -35.12 1.60 20.97
CA ALA A 61 -36.10 2.64 21.29
C ALA A 61 -36.24 3.72 20.20
N GLY A 62 -35.48 3.62 19.10
CA GLY A 62 -35.53 4.50 17.94
C GLY A 62 -34.68 5.76 18.06
N GLU A 63 -33.80 5.87 19.07
CA GLU A 63 -33.03 7.11 19.34
C GLU A 63 -32.10 7.49 18.17
N PHE A 64 -31.60 6.49 17.42
CA PHE A 64 -30.64 6.67 16.33
C PHE A 64 -31.22 6.28 14.95
N SER A 65 -32.54 6.19 14.83
CA SER A 65 -33.18 5.80 13.56
C SER A 65 -32.83 6.77 12.43
N GLY A 66 -32.43 6.23 11.27
CA GLY A 66 -32.04 6.98 10.09
C GLY A 66 -30.56 7.37 10.02
N THR A 67 -29.73 6.96 10.98
CA THR A 67 -28.26 7.12 10.89
C THR A 67 -27.63 5.99 10.08
N THR A 68 -26.37 6.18 9.68
CA THR A 68 -25.57 5.17 8.96
C THR A 68 -24.27 4.90 9.70
N VAL A 69 -23.90 3.63 9.82
CA VAL A 69 -22.62 3.13 10.30
C VAL A 69 -21.90 2.46 9.13
N VAL A 70 -20.68 2.89 8.83
CA VAL A 70 -19.83 2.32 7.77
C VAL A 70 -18.95 1.24 8.35
N VAL A 71 -19.05 0.02 7.80
CA VAL A 71 -18.24 -1.13 8.19
C VAL A 71 -17.34 -1.53 7.01
N ASP A 72 -16.05 -1.66 7.26
CA ASP A 72 -15.08 -2.15 6.27
C ASP A 72 -14.58 -3.56 6.66
N GLY A 73 -14.03 -4.30 5.71
CA GLY A 73 -13.51 -5.65 5.94
C GLY A 73 -13.22 -6.40 4.64
N PRO A 74 -12.82 -7.68 4.74
CA PRO A 74 -12.37 -8.46 3.58
C PRO A 74 -13.50 -9.09 2.74
N PHE A 75 -14.75 -9.06 3.22
CA PHE A 75 -15.82 -9.81 2.59
C PHE A 75 -16.22 -9.19 1.25
N THR A 76 -16.37 -10.04 0.26
CA THR A 76 -16.88 -9.67 -1.05
C THR A 76 -17.83 -10.76 -1.55
N ASP A 77 -18.55 -10.48 -2.63
CA ASP A 77 -19.39 -11.45 -3.32
C ASP A 77 -20.40 -12.16 -2.37
N ALA A 78 -20.30 -13.49 -2.24
CA ALA A 78 -21.25 -14.28 -1.45
C ALA A 78 -21.18 -14.01 0.06
N ASP A 79 -20.01 -13.66 0.59
CA ASP A 79 -19.82 -13.44 2.02
C ASP A 79 -20.31 -12.05 2.43
N ALA A 80 -20.17 -11.02 1.57
CA ALA A 80 -20.80 -9.71 1.80
C ALA A 80 -22.34 -9.83 1.90
N ILE A 81 -22.96 -10.69 1.08
CA ILE A 81 -24.40 -10.97 1.16
C ILE A 81 -24.77 -11.61 2.50
N LYS A 82 -23.95 -12.52 3.02
CA LYS A 82 -24.20 -13.16 4.33
C LYS A 82 -24.03 -12.17 5.48
N PHE A 83 -23.05 -11.27 5.39
CA PHE A 83 -22.87 -10.17 6.34
C PHE A 83 -24.13 -9.27 6.38
N ASP A 84 -24.59 -8.79 5.22
CA ASP A 84 -25.79 -7.94 5.12
C ASP A 84 -27.04 -8.63 5.70
N GLN A 85 -27.19 -9.93 5.45
CA GLN A 85 -28.27 -10.73 6.02
C GLN A 85 -28.18 -10.85 7.55
N ALA A 86 -26.97 -10.99 8.10
CA ALA A 86 -26.75 -11.06 9.54
C ALA A 86 -27.04 -9.72 10.24
N MET A 87 -26.87 -8.59 9.52
CA MET A 87 -27.18 -7.25 10.04
C MET A 87 -28.67 -6.88 9.95
N SER A 88 -29.45 -7.59 9.12
CA SER A 88 -30.86 -7.24 8.87
C SER A 88 -31.72 -7.15 10.13
N ALA A 89 -31.52 -8.04 11.11
CA ALA A 89 -32.28 -8.00 12.38
C ALA A 89 -31.96 -6.75 13.21
N PHE A 90 -30.72 -6.26 13.17
CA PHE A 90 -30.31 -5.01 13.81
C PHE A 90 -30.90 -3.80 13.07
N GLU A 91 -30.81 -3.77 11.74
CA GLU A 91 -31.35 -2.66 10.94
C GLU A 91 -32.87 -2.54 11.09
N ASP A 92 -33.60 -3.65 11.04
CA ASP A 92 -35.05 -3.69 11.21
C ASP A 92 -35.49 -3.23 12.61
N ALA A 93 -34.72 -3.58 13.65
CA ALA A 93 -35.05 -3.25 15.03
C ALA A 93 -34.70 -1.80 15.41
N THR A 94 -33.67 -1.21 14.81
CA THR A 94 -33.12 0.09 15.21
C THR A 94 -33.39 1.21 14.21
N GLY A 95 -33.59 0.87 12.93
CA GLY A 95 -33.62 1.80 11.82
C GLY A 95 -32.27 2.46 11.51
N ILE A 96 -31.16 1.95 12.06
CA ILE A 96 -29.78 2.32 11.68
C ILE A 96 -29.43 1.51 10.42
N THR A 97 -28.80 2.14 9.43
CA THR A 97 -28.25 1.45 8.25
C THR A 97 -26.80 1.04 8.48
N VAL A 98 -26.48 -0.23 8.23
CA VAL A 98 -25.11 -0.74 8.19
C VAL A 98 -24.66 -0.76 6.74
N ASN A 99 -23.70 0.10 6.40
CA ASN A 99 -23.13 0.18 5.05
C ASN A 99 -21.79 -0.55 5.01
N TYR A 100 -21.81 -1.80 4.57
CA TYR A 100 -20.61 -2.60 4.39
C TYR A 100 -19.92 -2.26 3.05
N ILE A 101 -18.62 -1.94 3.08
CA ILE A 101 -17.88 -1.46 1.90
C ILE A 101 -16.84 -2.44 1.34
N GLY A 102 -16.68 -3.62 1.94
CA GLY A 102 -15.49 -4.48 1.90
C GLY A 102 -14.74 -4.70 0.57
N SER A 103 -13.49 -5.15 0.70
CA SER A 103 -12.49 -5.20 -0.37
C SER A 103 -11.65 -6.49 -0.32
N LYS A 104 -11.18 -7.01 -1.46
CA LYS A 104 -10.23 -8.15 -1.48
C LYS A 104 -8.81 -7.72 -1.10
N GLU A 105 -8.60 -6.41 -0.99
CA GLU A 105 -7.36 -5.72 -0.70
C GLU A 105 -7.46 -4.99 0.66
N PHE A 106 -8.31 -5.50 1.56
CA PHE A 106 -8.61 -4.87 2.85
C PHE A 106 -7.33 -4.57 3.64
N GLU A 107 -6.44 -5.55 3.80
CA GLU A 107 -5.22 -5.46 4.60
C GLU A 107 -4.30 -4.31 4.14
N GLY A 108 -4.18 -4.13 2.82
CA GLY A 108 -3.40 -3.03 2.24
C GLY A 108 -4.14 -1.68 2.23
N SER A 109 -5.47 -1.68 2.12
CA SER A 109 -6.24 -0.44 1.96
C SER A 109 -6.66 0.22 3.28
N ILE A 110 -6.81 -0.54 4.37
CA ILE A 110 -7.27 -0.01 5.66
C ILE A 110 -6.27 0.99 6.27
N SER A 111 -4.97 0.68 6.23
CA SER A 111 -3.91 1.59 6.72
C SER A 111 -3.93 2.92 5.96
N ILE A 112 -4.03 2.87 4.63
CA ILE A 112 -4.10 4.06 3.76
C ILE A 112 -5.30 4.94 4.13
N ARG A 113 -6.49 4.33 4.33
CA ARG A 113 -7.71 5.06 4.69
C ARG A 113 -7.59 5.74 6.05
N VAL A 114 -7.11 5.00 7.05
CA VAL A 114 -6.94 5.53 8.42
C VAL A 114 -5.93 6.67 8.45
N ASP A 115 -4.81 6.55 7.73
CA ASP A 115 -3.76 7.56 7.64
C ASP A 115 -4.21 8.80 6.86
N ALA A 116 -5.03 8.63 5.82
CA ALA A 116 -5.66 9.73 5.09
C ALA A 116 -6.76 10.46 5.88
N GLY A 117 -7.09 10.00 7.09
CA GLY A 117 -8.17 10.55 7.92
C GLY A 117 -9.57 10.17 7.46
N ASP A 118 -9.70 9.09 6.68
CA ASP A 118 -10.94 8.53 6.13
C ASP A 118 -11.22 7.12 6.68
N ALA A 119 -10.96 6.91 7.99
CA ALA A 119 -11.22 5.64 8.65
C ALA A 119 -12.72 5.27 8.62
N PRO A 120 -13.09 3.99 8.43
CA PRO A 120 -14.47 3.53 8.59
C PRO A 120 -14.95 3.71 10.03
N ASP A 121 -16.24 3.50 10.33
CA ASP A 121 -16.69 3.54 11.73
C ASP A 121 -16.22 2.31 12.50
N ILE A 122 -16.35 1.14 11.87
CA ILE A 122 -15.90 -0.17 12.35
C ILE A 122 -15.15 -0.85 11.21
N ALA A 123 -14.09 -1.57 11.53
CA ALA A 123 -13.47 -2.49 10.60
C ALA A 123 -13.50 -3.92 11.17
N ASP A 124 -13.73 -4.87 10.29
CA ASP A 124 -13.61 -6.29 10.55
C ASP A 124 -12.19 -6.76 10.21
N PHE A 125 -11.42 -7.16 11.22
CA PHE A 125 -10.04 -7.62 11.06
C PHE A 125 -9.95 -9.13 11.19
N PRO A 126 -9.58 -9.84 10.11
CA PRO A 126 -9.14 -11.24 10.19
C PRO A 126 -7.74 -11.38 10.79
N GLN A 127 -6.92 -10.32 10.74
CA GLN A 127 -5.56 -10.27 11.29
C GLN A 127 -5.51 -9.42 12.56
N PRO A 128 -5.65 -10.02 13.75
CA PRO A 128 -5.43 -9.37 15.04
C PRO A 128 -4.10 -8.62 15.16
N GLY A 129 -3.02 -9.13 14.55
CA GLY A 129 -1.72 -8.48 14.57
C GLY A 129 -1.69 -7.18 13.76
N LEU A 130 -2.44 -7.10 12.65
CA LEU A 130 -2.67 -5.84 11.93
C LEU A 130 -3.51 -4.87 12.77
N LEU A 131 -4.57 -5.36 13.45
CA LEU A 131 -5.35 -4.55 14.38
C LEU A 131 -4.48 -3.98 15.52
N ALA A 132 -3.56 -4.77 16.07
CA ALA A 132 -2.65 -4.34 17.13
C ALA A 132 -1.80 -3.12 16.70
N THR A 133 -1.45 -2.99 15.42
CA THR A 133 -0.77 -1.80 14.87
C THR A 133 -1.62 -0.54 15.06
N PHE A 134 -2.92 -0.59 14.76
CA PHE A 134 -3.83 0.56 14.97
C PHE A 134 -4.07 0.86 16.45
N VAL A 135 -4.02 -0.16 17.31
CA VAL A 135 -4.08 0.03 18.77
C VAL A 135 -2.83 0.78 19.25
N ARG A 136 -1.62 0.37 18.84
CA ARG A 136 -0.36 1.08 19.16
C ARG A 136 -0.39 2.54 18.71
N GLN A 137 -0.98 2.82 17.55
CA GLN A 137 -1.17 4.18 17.02
C GLN A 137 -2.26 4.99 17.73
N GLY A 138 -2.99 4.40 18.69
CA GLY A 138 -4.07 5.06 19.41
C GLY A 138 -5.30 5.37 18.55
N LYS A 139 -5.52 4.63 17.47
CA LYS A 139 -6.64 4.81 16.52
C LYS A 139 -7.90 4.05 16.91
N ILE A 140 -7.76 3.02 17.75
CA ILE A 140 -8.83 2.10 18.12
C ILE A 140 -9.45 2.48 19.46
N ILE A 141 -10.78 2.47 19.52
CA ILE A 141 -11.55 2.78 20.73
C ILE A 141 -11.81 1.50 21.50
N ASP A 142 -11.34 1.47 22.76
CA ASP A 142 -11.58 0.36 23.67
C ASP A 142 -13.08 0.17 23.94
N PRO A 143 -13.69 -0.99 23.58
CA PRO A 143 -15.10 -1.24 23.79
C PRO A 143 -15.46 -1.32 25.27
N THR A 144 -14.53 -1.60 26.17
CA THR A 144 -14.78 -1.62 27.62
C THR A 144 -15.10 -0.24 28.20
N SER A 145 -14.84 0.83 27.43
CA SER A 145 -15.26 2.19 27.79
C SER A 145 -16.79 2.38 27.78
N PHE A 146 -17.56 1.47 27.15
CA PHE A 146 -19.02 1.49 27.12
C PHE A 146 -19.71 0.13 27.28
N ILE A 147 -19.02 -0.99 27.02
CA ILE A 147 -19.49 -2.36 27.26
C ILE A 147 -18.84 -2.86 28.55
N SER A 148 -19.63 -3.31 29.53
CA SER A 148 -19.03 -3.82 30.78
C SER A 148 -18.29 -5.14 30.57
N GLU A 149 -17.14 -5.33 31.24
CA GLU A 149 -16.44 -6.62 31.28
C GLU A 149 -17.34 -7.79 31.75
N GLU A 150 -18.27 -7.52 32.68
CA GLU A 150 -19.25 -8.52 33.15
C GLU A 150 -20.16 -9.02 32.02
N TRP A 151 -20.48 -8.15 31.06
CA TRP A 151 -21.24 -8.52 29.87
C TRP A 151 -20.38 -9.33 28.90
N LEU A 152 -19.18 -8.86 28.59
CA LEU A 152 -18.25 -9.59 27.71
C LEU A 152 -17.97 -11.01 28.25
N ALA A 153 -17.79 -11.16 29.56
CA ALA A 153 -17.62 -12.46 30.23
C ALA A 153 -18.87 -13.36 30.21
N GLN A 154 -20.06 -12.81 29.95
CA GLN A 154 -21.25 -13.63 29.68
C GLN A 154 -21.27 -14.13 28.24
N GLN A 155 -20.85 -13.30 27.29
CA GLN A 155 -20.94 -13.61 25.87
C GLN A 155 -19.78 -14.45 25.35
N TYR A 156 -18.59 -14.35 25.93
CA TYR A 156 -17.40 -15.05 25.45
C TYR A 156 -16.79 -15.96 26.52
N ASN A 157 -16.10 -17.00 26.06
CA ASN A 157 -15.19 -17.74 26.95
C ASN A 157 -13.93 -16.90 27.24
N PRO A 158 -13.15 -17.23 28.30
CA PRO A 158 -11.96 -16.46 28.66
C PRO A 158 -10.90 -16.35 27.55
N SER A 159 -10.75 -17.37 26.70
CA SER A 159 -9.74 -17.38 25.64
C SER A 159 -10.00 -16.29 24.59
N TRP A 160 -11.26 -16.14 24.14
CA TRP A 160 -11.63 -15.06 23.22
C TRP A 160 -11.40 -13.68 23.81
N LEU A 161 -11.69 -13.49 25.11
CA LEU A 161 -11.43 -12.22 25.78
C LEU A 161 -9.94 -11.91 25.86
N THR A 162 -9.11 -12.89 26.25
CA THR A 162 -7.65 -12.72 26.27
C THR A 162 -7.08 -12.42 24.89
N MET A 163 -7.58 -13.06 23.83
CA MET A 163 -7.12 -12.77 22.45
C MET A 163 -7.58 -11.41 21.92
N ALA A 164 -8.64 -10.81 22.52
CA ALA A 164 -9.06 -9.45 22.19
C ALA A 164 -8.22 -8.38 22.90
N GLU A 165 -7.42 -8.74 23.91
CA GLU A 165 -6.51 -7.81 24.60
C GLU A 165 -5.25 -7.60 23.76
N MET A 166 -4.99 -6.36 23.35
CA MET A 166 -3.82 -5.94 22.59
C MET A 166 -3.28 -4.65 23.18
N GLU A 167 -1.97 -4.55 23.39
CA GLU A 167 -1.32 -3.32 23.88
C GLU A 167 -1.92 -2.74 25.18
N GLY A 168 -2.49 -3.61 26.02
CA GLY A 168 -3.09 -3.22 27.31
C GLY A 168 -4.51 -2.64 27.23
N GLN A 169 -5.20 -2.75 26.09
CA GLN A 169 -6.64 -2.49 25.97
C GLN A 169 -7.37 -3.64 25.29
N VAL A 170 -8.70 -3.69 25.42
CA VAL A 170 -9.51 -4.54 24.54
C VAL A 170 -9.59 -3.85 23.18
N ALA A 171 -9.15 -4.52 22.11
CA ALA A 171 -9.06 -3.92 20.78
C ALA A 171 -10.39 -3.98 20.01
N GLY A 172 -11.26 -4.93 20.35
CA GLY A 172 -12.52 -5.16 19.64
C GLY A 172 -13.35 -6.29 20.26
N VAL A 173 -14.34 -6.76 19.51
CA VAL A 173 -15.19 -7.90 19.90
C VAL A 173 -15.23 -8.93 18.77
N TRP A 174 -15.10 -10.21 19.11
CA TRP A 174 -15.09 -11.31 18.13
C TRP A 174 -16.51 -11.56 17.60
N HIS A 175 -16.67 -11.56 16.28
CA HIS A 175 -17.97 -11.77 15.63
C HIS A 175 -18.16 -13.21 15.14
N ARG A 176 -17.15 -13.75 14.46
CA ARG A 176 -17.18 -15.11 13.91
C ARG A 176 -15.77 -15.70 13.89
N PHE A 177 -15.69 -17.02 13.71
CA PHE A 177 -14.42 -17.71 13.53
C PHE A 177 -14.56 -18.97 12.67
N ASN A 178 -13.43 -19.57 12.30
CA ASN A 178 -13.32 -20.77 11.49
C ASN A 178 -12.41 -21.80 12.17
N ALA A 179 -12.75 -23.08 12.03
CA ALA A 179 -11.89 -24.21 12.36
C ALA A 179 -11.04 -24.57 11.15
N LYS A 180 -9.72 -24.68 11.33
CA LYS A 180 -8.75 -24.88 10.23
C LYS A 180 -8.16 -26.31 10.15
N SER A 181 -8.21 -27.09 11.23
CA SER A 181 -7.61 -28.44 11.30
C SER A 181 -8.43 -29.56 10.64
N LEU A 182 -8.94 -29.29 9.44
CA LEU A 182 -9.88 -30.14 8.71
C LEU A 182 -9.28 -30.58 7.38
N VAL A 183 -9.50 -31.85 7.02
CA VAL A 183 -9.22 -32.40 5.69
C VAL A 183 -10.53 -32.86 5.06
N TRP A 184 -10.87 -32.28 3.91
CA TRP A 184 -12.06 -32.54 3.13
C TRP A 184 -11.82 -33.64 2.12
N TYR A 185 -12.82 -34.49 1.88
CA TYR A 185 -12.75 -35.59 0.90
C TYR A 185 -14.10 -35.83 0.18
N PRO A 186 -14.10 -36.32 -1.09
CA PRO A 186 -15.33 -36.61 -1.83
C PRO A 186 -15.94 -37.92 -1.36
N LYS A 187 -16.97 -37.85 -0.52
CA LYS A 187 -17.38 -38.98 0.32
C LYS A 187 -17.95 -40.16 -0.47
N ASP A 188 -18.85 -39.92 -1.42
CA ASP A 188 -19.45 -40.98 -2.23
C ASP A 188 -18.39 -41.74 -3.05
N ASP A 189 -17.43 -41.02 -3.65
CA ASP A 189 -16.31 -41.61 -4.39
C ASP A 189 -15.31 -42.30 -3.47
N TRP A 190 -15.06 -41.76 -2.28
CA TRP A 190 -14.19 -42.33 -1.26
C TRP A 190 -14.70 -43.69 -0.78
N ASP A 191 -16.00 -43.76 -0.45
CA ASP A 191 -16.67 -45.00 -0.06
C ASP A 191 -16.67 -46.03 -1.21
N ALA A 192 -16.73 -45.58 -2.47
CA ALA A 192 -16.66 -46.44 -3.65
C ALA A 192 -15.25 -46.98 -3.94
N ALA A 193 -14.22 -46.17 -3.74
CA ALA A 193 -12.81 -46.55 -3.83
C ALA A 193 -12.40 -47.49 -2.68
N GLY A 194 -13.07 -47.38 -1.53
CA GLY A 194 -12.81 -48.20 -0.35
C GLY A 194 -11.63 -47.69 0.49
N TYR A 195 -11.33 -46.40 0.39
CA TYR A 195 -10.33 -45.75 1.25
C TYR A 195 -10.85 -45.65 2.70
N GLU A 196 -9.93 -45.67 3.66
CA GLU A 196 -10.22 -45.53 5.08
C GLU A 196 -9.61 -44.22 5.60
N ILE A 197 -10.31 -43.55 6.52
CA ILE A 197 -9.84 -42.28 7.11
C ILE A 197 -8.55 -42.55 7.91
N PRO A 198 -7.43 -41.86 7.61
CA PRO A 198 -6.19 -42.04 8.36
C PRO A 198 -6.30 -41.41 9.75
N GLU A 199 -5.81 -42.10 10.79
CA GLU A 199 -5.81 -41.59 12.17
C GLU A 199 -4.44 -41.00 12.58
N THR A 200 -3.39 -41.26 11.78
CA THR A 200 -2.01 -40.81 12.00
C THR A 200 -1.39 -40.23 10.73
N TRP A 201 -0.33 -39.42 10.87
CA TRP A 201 0.40 -38.87 9.72
C TRP A 201 1.01 -39.97 8.83
N ASP A 202 1.57 -41.02 9.42
CA ASP A 202 2.12 -42.17 8.69
C ASP A 202 1.03 -42.89 7.86
N GLU A 203 -0.17 -43.05 8.41
CA GLU A 203 -1.31 -43.63 7.67
C GLU A 203 -1.77 -42.70 6.55
N MET A 204 -1.71 -41.38 6.74
CA MET A 204 -2.07 -40.40 5.72
C MET A 204 -1.06 -40.38 4.56
N LEU A 205 0.24 -40.51 4.83
CA LEU A 205 1.27 -40.67 3.81
C LEU A 205 1.12 -42.02 3.07
N ALA A 206 0.86 -43.11 3.79
CA ALA A 206 0.61 -44.41 3.17
C ALA A 206 -0.62 -44.38 2.26
N LEU A 207 -1.69 -43.71 2.69
CA LEU A 207 -2.87 -43.50 1.85
C LEU A 207 -2.57 -42.66 0.61
N SER A 208 -1.72 -41.63 0.75
CA SER A 208 -1.26 -40.83 -0.39
C SER A 208 -0.48 -41.68 -1.40
N ASP A 209 0.39 -42.57 -0.94
CA ASP A 209 1.10 -43.54 -1.81
C ASP A 209 0.14 -44.52 -2.53
N ASP A 210 -0.90 -44.99 -1.83
CA ASP A 210 -1.91 -45.87 -2.41
C ASP A 210 -2.73 -45.16 -3.50
N ILE A 211 -3.17 -43.91 -3.26
CA ILE A 211 -3.89 -43.09 -4.26
C ILE A 211 -3.02 -42.83 -5.50
N VAL A 212 -1.72 -42.51 -5.32
CA VAL A 212 -0.79 -42.37 -6.45
C VAL A 212 -0.63 -43.69 -7.21
N SER A 213 -0.61 -44.82 -6.50
CA SER A 213 -0.51 -46.16 -7.11
C SER A 213 -1.76 -46.53 -7.91
N ASP A 214 -2.93 -46.03 -7.50
CA ASP A 214 -4.20 -46.17 -8.22
C ASP A 214 -4.29 -45.25 -9.46
N GLY A 215 -3.42 -44.24 -9.53
CA GLY A 215 -3.22 -43.37 -10.70
C GLY A 215 -3.76 -41.95 -10.55
N ASP A 216 -4.18 -41.58 -9.34
CA ASP A 216 -4.78 -40.27 -9.03
C ASP A 216 -3.85 -39.41 -8.17
N ALA A 217 -4.20 -38.14 -7.98
CA ALA A 217 -3.48 -37.24 -7.09
C ALA A 217 -4.12 -37.23 -5.68
N PRO A 218 -3.38 -37.48 -4.60
CA PRO A 218 -3.90 -37.37 -3.24
C PRO A 218 -4.43 -35.97 -2.91
N TRP A 219 -3.66 -34.92 -3.18
CA TRP A 219 -3.92 -33.58 -2.64
C TRP A 219 -4.35 -32.56 -3.69
N CYS A 220 -5.39 -31.82 -3.33
CA CYS A 220 -5.84 -30.60 -3.97
C CYS A 220 -5.26 -29.40 -3.21
N VAL A 221 -4.33 -28.67 -3.82
CA VAL A 221 -3.63 -27.55 -3.16
C VAL A 221 -3.56 -26.35 -4.08
N GLY A 222 -3.95 -25.18 -3.57
CA GLY A 222 -3.82 -23.89 -4.22
C GLY A 222 -3.61 -22.81 -3.17
N ILE A 223 -2.65 -21.91 -3.39
CA ILE A 223 -2.30 -20.82 -2.46
C ILE A 223 -2.50 -19.43 -3.07
N GLU A 224 -2.87 -19.35 -4.35
CA GLU A 224 -3.12 -18.08 -5.03
C GLU A 224 -4.36 -17.41 -4.46
N SER A 225 -4.25 -16.11 -4.16
CA SER A 225 -5.31 -15.32 -3.53
C SER A 225 -5.13 -13.81 -3.81
N GLY A 226 -4.69 -13.44 -5.02
CA GLY A 226 -4.40 -12.05 -5.37
C GLY A 226 -3.31 -11.45 -4.49
N ALA A 227 -3.58 -10.28 -3.89
CA ALA A 227 -2.66 -9.61 -2.96
C ALA A 227 -2.36 -10.44 -1.71
N ALA A 228 -3.25 -11.34 -1.32
CA ALA A 228 -3.09 -12.22 -0.17
C ALA A 228 -2.45 -13.59 -0.54
N THR A 229 -1.89 -13.73 -1.74
CA THR A 229 -1.25 -15.00 -2.15
C THR A 229 -0.19 -15.42 -1.13
N GLY A 230 -0.33 -16.63 -0.59
CA GLY A 230 0.56 -17.17 0.43
C GLY A 230 -0.11 -17.49 1.77
N TRP A 231 -1.24 -16.86 2.12
CA TRP A 231 -1.93 -17.16 3.38
C TRP A 231 -2.33 -18.65 3.52
N PRO A 232 -2.76 -19.39 2.47
CA PRO A 232 -3.05 -20.81 2.65
C PRO A 232 -1.80 -21.64 2.95
N ALA A 233 -0.60 -21.16 2.59
CA ALA A 233 0.66 -21.83 2.89
C ALA A 233 1.08 -21.64 4.36
N THR A 234 0.85 -20.45 4.95
CA THR A 234 1.09 -20.23 6.38
C THR A 234 0.15 -21.08 7.23
N ASP A 235 -1.11 -21.17 6.82
CA ASP A 235 -2.13 -22.07 7.35
C ASP A 235 -1.64 -23.54 7.48
N TRP A 236 -0.91 -24.02 6.47
CA TRP A 236 -0.32 -25.36 6.48
C TRP A 236 0.91 -25.45 7.40
N MET A 237 1.77 -24.45 7.33
CA MET A 237 2.96 -24.35 8.17
C MET A 237 2.60 -24.40 9.67
N GLU A 238 1.55 -23.70 10.05
CA GLU A 238 1.05 -23.60 11.42
C GLU A 238 0.49 -24.91 11.95
N GLU A 239 -0.26 -25.64 11.11
CA GLU A 239 -0.77 -26.96 11.47
C GLU A 239 0.35 -27.97 11.70
N VAL A 240 1.42 -27.88 10.91
CA VAL A 240 2.60 -28.73 11.08
C VAL A 240 3.38 -28.29 12.33
N MET A 241 3.55 -27.00 12.57
CA MET A 241 4.17 -26.49 13.81
C MET A 241 3.44 -27.00 15.05
N LEU A 242 2.11 -26.88 15.11
CA LEU A 242 1.30 -27.42 16.20
C LEU A 242 1.46 -28.93 16.43
N ARG A 243 1.91 -29.68 15.42
CA ARG A 243 2.06 -31.15 15.47
C ARG A 243 3.51 -31.63 15.55
N THR A 244 4.48 -30.74 15.49
CA THR A 244 5.92 -31.05 15.49
C THR A 244 6.70 -30.35 16.61
N THR A 245 6.09 -29.38 17.29
CA THR A 245 6.68 -28.67 18.42
C THR A 245 5.66 -28.41 19.53
N SER A 246 6.10 -27.89 20.68
CA SER A 246 5.20 -27.61 21.81
C SER A 246 4.38 -26.33 21.61
N LEU A 247 3.28 -26.19 22.35
CA LEU A 247 2.47 -24.97 22.32
C LEU A 247 3.25 -23.74 22.78
N GLU A 248 4.16 -23.91 23.75
CA GLU A 248 5.04 -22.81 24.16
C GLU A 248 5.97 -22.35 23.03
N ASN A 249 6.44 -23.28 22.20
CA ASN A 249 7.24 -22.92 21.03
C ASN A 249 6.39 -22.26 19.93
N TYR A 250 5.14 -22.71 19.73
CA TYR A 250 4.20 -22.04 18.83
C TYR A 250 3.92 -20.61 19.30
N ASP A 251 3.61 -20.43 20.59
CA ASP A 251 3.34 -19.12 21.18
C ASP A 251 4.59 -18.21 21.13
N ALA A 252 5.79 -18.77 21.36
CA ALA A 252 7.05 -18.05 21.22
C ALA A 252 7.36 -17.65 19.77
N TRP A 253 6.99 -18.49 18.79
CA TRP A 253 7.14 -18.18 17.36
C TRP A 253 6.22 -17.05 16.94
N VAL A 254 4.94 -17.11 17.36
CA VAL A 254 3.96 -16.04 17.16
C VAL A 254 4.37 -14.73 17.82
N ALA A 255 5.10 -14.77 18.94
CA ALA A 255 5.61 -13.57 19.62
C ALA A 255 6.96 -13.06 19.06
N GLY A 256 7.56 -13.76 18.11
CA GLY A 256 8.90 -13.43 17.57
C GLY A 256 10.07 -13.79 18.50
N GLU A 257 9.80 -14.54 19.57
CA GLU A 257 10.82 -15.04 20.50
C GLU A 257 11.51 -16.31 19.99
N LEU A 258 10.83 -17.09 19.14
CA LEU A 258 11.38 -18.22 18.40
C LEU A 258 11.51 -17.83 16.91
N PRO A 259 12.73 -17.73 16.36
CA PRO A 259 12.94 -17.34 14.96
C PRO A 259 12.35 -18.34 13.97
N PHE A 260 11.94 -17.86 12.80
CA PHE A 260 11.59 -18.68 11.64
C PHE A 260 12.74 -19.56 11.17
N SER A 261 13.99 -19.11 11.31
CA SER A 261 15.18 -19.91 11.03
C SER A 261 15.50 -20.97 12.11
N SER A 262 14.65 -21.14 13.14
CA SER A 262 14.89 -22.14 14.18
C SER A 262 14.75 -23.58 13.66
N PRO A 263 15.44 -24.56 14.27
CA PRO A 263 15.30 -25.97 13.90
C PRO A 263 13.87 -26.50 13.95
N GLU A 264 13.04 -25.99 14.87
CA GLU A 264 11.62 -26.35 14.99
C GLU A 264 10.83 -25.93 13.75
N VAL A 265 11.00 -24.68 13.32
CA VAL A 265 10.30 -24.12 12.15
C VAL A 265 10.84 -24.74 10.87
N THR A 266 12.15 -24.91 10.73
CA THR A 266 12.75 -25.64 9.59
C THR A 266 12.18 -27.06 9.48
N ASN A 267 12.10 -27.80 10.59
CA ASN A 267 11.53 -29.15 10.60
C ASN A 267 10.06 -29.16 10.15
N ALA A 268 9.26 -28.15 10.53
CA ALA A 268 7.89 -28.03 10.07
C ALA A 268 7.80 -27.77 8.56
N ALA A 269 8.61 -26.84 8.04
CA ALA A 269 8.64 -26.54 6.60
C ALA A 269 9.12 -27.74 5.76
N GLU A 270 10.14 -28.46 6.24
CA GLU A 270 10.61 -29.70 5.59
C GLU A 270 9.52 -30.78 5.57
N THR A 271 8.80 -30.95 6.69
CA THR A 271 7.68 -31.91 6.80
C THR A 271 6.54 -31.55 5.83
N LEU A 272 6.22 -30.25 5.67
CA LEU A 272 5.27 -29.80 4.66
C LEU A 272 5.80 -30.06 3.23
N GLY A 273 7.09 -29.82 3.00
CA GLY A 273 7.78 -30.10 1.74
C GLY A 273 7.72 -31.56 1.33
N GLU A 274 7.78 -32.51 2.29
CA GLU A 274 7.60 -33.95 2.01
C GLU A 274 6.22 -34.25 1.39
N LEU A 275 5.17 -33.51 1.78
CA LEU A 275 3.83 -33.65 1.22
C LEU A 275 3.71 -32.96 -0.14
N TRP A 276 4.13 -31.69 -0.22
CA TRP A 276 3.87 -30.84 -1.39
C TRP A 276 4.82 -31.07 -2.55
N PHE A 277 6.05 -31.53 -2.29
CA PHE A 277 7.08 -31.68 -3.33
C PHE A 277 7.31 -33.13 -3.76
N THR A 278 6.65 -34.09 -3.12
CA THR A 278 6.65 -35.48 -3.60
C THR A 278 5.93 -35.58 -4.94
N GLU A 279 6.61 -36.19 -5.92
CA GLU A 279 6.08 -36.33 -7.28
C GLU A 279 4.77 -37.13 -7.27
N GLY A 280 3.72 -36.54 -7.85
CA GLY A 280 2.40 -37.16 -7.94
C GLY A 280 1.45 -36.87 -6.77
N TYR A 281 1.95 -36.32 -5.65
CA TYR A 281 1.11 -36.07 -4.47
C TYR A 281 0.09 -34.93 -4.67
N VAL A 282 0.47 -33.89 -5.41
CA VAL A 282 -0.39 -32.72 -5.66
C VAL A 282 -0.92 -32.75 -7.09
N PHE A 283 -2.22 -32.50 -7.24
CA PHE A 283 -2.86 -32.36 -8.55
C PHE A 283 -2.24 -31.20 -9.34
N GLY A 284 -1.75 -31.49 -10.56
CA GLY A 284 -1.00 -30.53 -11.37
C GLY A 284 0.46 -30.32 -10.93
N GLY A 285 0.89 -30.95 -9.83
CA GLY A 285 2.25 -30.88 -9.28
C GLY A 285 2.58 -29.55 -8.61
N ARG A 286 3.82 -29.42 -8.14
CA ARG A 286 4.31 -28.23 -7.42
C ARG A 286 3.96 -26.87 -8.08
N PRO A 287 4.09 -26.68 -9.40
CA PRO A 287 3.75 -25.39 -10.03
C PRO A 287 2.27 -25.02 -9.93
N ALA A 288 1.37 -25.99 -9.80
CA ALA A 288 -0.06 -25.74 -9.64
C ALA A 288 -0.39 -25.09 -8.29
N ILE A 289 0.41 -25.34 -7.25
CA ILE A 289 0.19 -24.82 -5.90
C ILE A 289 0.11 -23.29 -5.92
N VAL A 290 1.11 -22.62 -6.50
CA VAL A 290 1.19 -21.15 -6.54
C VAL A 290 0.29 -20.49 -7.59
N SER A 291 -0.29 -21.26 -8.51
CA SER A 291 -1.07 -20.74 -9.64
C SER A 291 -2.56 -21.08 -9.59
N THR A 292 -2.98 -21.92 -8.64
CA THR A 292 -4.37 -22.28 -8.43
C THR A 292 -4.96 -21.42 -7.32
N PHE A 293 -6.02 -20.69 -7.65
CA PHE A 293 -6.79 -19.92 -6.67
C PHE A 293 -7.26 -20.86 -5.56
N PHE A 294 -7.06 -20.48 -4.28
CA PHE A 294 -7.35 -21.35 -3.15
C PHE A 294 -8.80 -21.87 -3.14
N GLY A 295 -9.75 -21.03 -3.60
CA GLY A 295 -11.17 -21.39 -3.69
C GLY A 295 -11.49 -22.34 -4.83
N ASP A 296 -10.68 -22.36 -5.90
CA ASP A 296 -10.83 -23.29 -7.01
C ASP A 296 -10.11 -24.63 -6.74
N ALA A 297 -9.15 -24.64 -5.81
CA ALA A 297 -8.38 -25.83 -5.45
C ALA A 297 -9.21 -27.08 -5.16
N PRO A 298 -10.34 -27.05 -4.40
CA PRO A 298 -11.14 -28.24 -4.15
C PRO A 298 -12.00 -28.70 -5.35
N ALA A 299 -12.13 -27.92 -6.42
CA ALA A 299 -13.03 -28.24 -7.53
C ALA A 299 -12.78 -29.63 -8.16
N PRO A 300 -11.53 -30.11 -8.36
CA PRO A 300 -11.29 -31.44 -8.91
C PRO A 300 -11.77 -32.60 -8.02
N MET A 301 -12.03 -32.38 -6.72
CA MET A 301 -12.63 -33.41 -5.85
C MET A 301 -14.03 -33.82 -6.30
N PHE A 302 -14.74 -32.92 -7.00
CA PHE A 302 -16.13 -33.12 -7.42
C PHE A 302 -16.24 -33.55 -8.90
N GLU A 303 -15.13 -33.90 -9.55
CA GLU A 303 -15.13 -34.48 -10.89
C GLU A 303 -15.51 -35.97 -10.87
N ASP A 304 -15.93 -36.54 -12.01
CA ASP A 304 -16.24 -37.97 -12.15
C ASP A 304 -15.35 -38.59 -13.25
N PRO A 305 -14.29 -39.34 -12.89
CA PRO A 305 -13.80 -39.58 -11.52
C PRO A 305 -13.10 -38.35 -10.90
N PRO A 306 -12.92 -38.29 -9.57
CA PRO A 306 -12.21 -37.18 -8.91
C PRO A 306 -10.79 -36.98 -9.43
N GLY A 307 -10.40 -35.72 -9.66
CA GLY A 307 -9.03 -35.36 -10.05
C GLY A 307 -8.05 -35.38 -8.86
N CYS A 308 -8.55 -35.14 -7.65
CA CYS A 308 -7.82 -35.32 -6.40
C CYS A 308 -8.75 -35.62 -5.22
N TRP A 309 -8.21 -36.09 -4.10
CA TRP A 309 -8.99 -36.76 -3.05
C TRP A 309 -9.04 -36.03 -1.71
N LEU A 310 -8.02 -35.23 -1.38
CA LEU A 310 -7.83 -34.61 -0.07
C LEU A 310 -7.59 -33.11 -0.23
N HIS A 311 -8.27 -32.30 0.56
CA HIS A 311 -8.04 -30.86 0.62
C HIS A 311 -8.03 -30.38 2.07
N LYS A 312 -6.93 -29.80 2.53
CA LYS A 312 -6.88 -29.14 3.85
C LYS A 312 -7.26 -27.68 3.67
N GLN A 313 -8.33 -27.27 4.35
CA GLN A 313 -8.69 -25.86 4.50
C GLN A 313 -9.70 -25.70 5.64
N GLY A 314 -9.83 -24.49 6.17
CA GLY A 314 -10.86 -24.17 7.14
C GLY A 314 -12.29 -24.31 6.61
N ASN A 315 -13.25 -24.40 7.52
CA ASN A 315 -14.64 -24.73 7.18
C ASN A 315 -15.36 -23.75 6.24
N PHE A 316 -14.86 -22.52 6.09
CA PHE A 316 -15.37 -21.56 5.10
C PHE A 316 -15.21 -22.06 3.66
N ILE A 317 -14.30 -23.00 3.38
CA ILE A 317 -14.06 -23.55 2.04
C ILE A 317 -15.31 -24.19 1.43
N THR A 318 -16.24 -24.64 2.27
CA THR A 318 -17.54 -25.18 1.83
C THR A 318 -18.35 -24.18 1.02
N GLY A 319 -18.11 -22.87 1.18
CA GLY A 319 -18.70 -21.82 0.35
C GLY A 319 -18.23 -21.82 -1.10
N PHE A 320 -17.12 -22.49 -1.41
CA PHE A 320 -16.54 -22.64 -2.75
C PHE A 320 -16.88 -23.98 -3.41
N PHE A 321 -17.54 -24.89 -2.70
CA PHE A 321 -17.97 -26.16 -3.28
C PHE A 321 -19.09 -25.95 -4.32
N PRO A 322 -19.26 -26.87 -5.28
CA PRO A 322 -20.29 -26.75 -6.29
C PRO A 322 -21.69 -26.52 -5.70
N GLU A 323 -22.48 -25.65 -6.34
CA GLU A 323 -23.84 -25.35 -5.89
C GLU A 323 -24.68 -26.64 -5.85
N GLY A 324 -25.29 -26.91 -4.70
CA GLY A 324 -26.14 -28.08 -4.48
C GLY A 324 -25.42 -29.32 -3.95
N SER A 325 -24.11 -29.27 -3.70
CA SER A 325 -23.38 -30.31 -2.98
C SER A 325 -23.98 -30.54 -1.59
N GLN A 326 -24.15 -31.81 -1.22
CA GLN A 326 -24.75 -32.27 0.02
C GLN A 326 -23.69 -32.77 0.99
N ALA A 327 -23.57 -32.10 2.13
CA ALA A 327 -22.72 -32.52 3.24
C ALA A 327 -23.07 -33.94 3.72
N GLY A 328 -22.05 -34.76 3.96
CA GLY A 328 -22.20 -36.17 4.37
C GLY A 328 -22.62 -37.13 3.24
N VAL A 329 -22.72 -36.64 2.01
CA VAL A 329 -22.99 -37.44 0.79
C VAL A 329 -21.91 -37.14 -0.25
N ASP A 330 -21.91 -35.91 -0.79
CA ASP A 330 -20.97 -35.51 -1.84
C ASP A 330 -19.58 -35.21 -1.25
N TYR A 331 -19.53 -34.71 -0.01
CA TYR A 331 -18.29 -34.45 0.71
C TYR A 331 -18.46 -34.69 2.21
N ASP A 332 -17.35 -34.93 2.88
CA ASP A 332 -17.25 -35.00 4.34
C ASP A 332 -15.83 -34.56 4.75
N PHE A 333 -15.54 -34.54 6.04
CA PHE A 333 -14.24 -34.15 6.56
C PHE A 333 -13.72 -35.15 7.61
N PHE A 334 -12.42 -35.10 7.84
CA PHE A 334 -11.81 -35.65 9.04
C PHE A 334 -10.81 -34.66 9.63
N TYR A 335 -10.46 -34.88 10.90
CA TYR A 335 -9.48 -34.06 11.60
C TYR A 335 -8.07 -34.34 11.06
N LEU A 336 -7.28 -33.30 10.77
CA LEU A 336 -5.91 -33.45 10.30
C LEU A 336 -5.07 -34.25 11.32
N PRO A 337 -4.59 -35.47 10.98
CA PRO A 337 -3.96 -36.38 11.94
C PRO A 337 -2.74 -35.79 12.66
N PRO A 338 -2.42 -36.25 13.88
CA PRO A 338 -1.18 -35.86 14.55
C PRO A 338 0.05 -36.37 13.79
N ILE A 339 1.12 -35.57 13.79
CA ILE A 339 2.45 -35.93 13.27
C ILE A 339 3.26 -36.63 14.37
N ASP A 340 3.35 -35.99 15.53
CA ASP A 340 3.89 -36.60 16.74
C ASP A 340 2.82 -36.68 17.83
N GLU A 341 2.51 -37.90 18.28
CA GLU A 341 1.49 -38.17 19.30
C GLU A 341 1.74 -37.42 20.61
N GLN A 342 2.98 -36.99 20.90
CA GLN A 342 3.30 -36.27 22.12
C GLN A 342 2.65 -34.88 22.19
N TYR A 343 2.33 -34.27 21.05
CA TYR A 343 1.69 -32.94 20.96
C TYR A 343 0.16 -33.01 20.86
N GLY A 344 -0.41 -34.22 20.84
CA GLY A 344 -1.86 -34.44 20.95
C GLY A 344 -2.64 -34.05 19.69
N LYS A 345 -3.84 -33.49 19.89
CA LYS A 345 -4.77 -33.08 18.81
C LYS A 345 -5.14 -31.59 18.92
N PRO A 346 -4.21 -30.68 18.58
CA PRO A 346 -4.45 -29.24 18.63
C PRO A 346 -5.33 -28.76 17.46
N PHE A 347 -6.32 -27.92 17.76
CA PHE A 347 -7.13 -27.25 16.75
C PHE A 347 -6.57 -25.85 16.45
N LEU A 348 -6.33 -25.57 15.17
CA LEU A 348 -6.07 -24.23 14.66
C LEU A 348 -7.40 -23.53 14.37
N VAL A 349 -7.51 -22.26 14.73
CA VAL A 349 -8.65 -21.40 14.42
C VAL A 349 -8.19 -20.06 13.86
N ALA A 350 -9.03 -19.40 13.08
CA ALA A 350 -8.88 -17.97 12.77
C ALA A 350 -10.24 -17.30 12.90
N GLY A 351 -10.30 -15.99 13.04
CA GLY A 351 -11.56 -15.30 13.23
C GLY A 351 -11.49 -13.81 12.99
N ASP A 352 -12.66 -13.21 13.10
CA ASP A 352 -12.95 -11.86 12.63
C ASP A 352 -13.28 -11.01 13.86
N ILE A 353 -12.41 -10.06 14.18
CA ILE A 353 -12.56 -9.14 15.30
C ILE A 353 -13.03 -7.76 14.81
N MET A 354 -14.19 -7.33 15.32
CA MET A 354 -14.78 -6.04 15.01
C MET A 354 -14.12 -4.97 15.87
N ALA A 355 -13.46 -3.99 15.25
CA ALA A 355 -12.77 -2.90 15.93
C ALA A 355 -13.33 -1.53 15.54
N MET A 356 -13.48 -0.64 16.53
CA MET A 356 -14.16 0.64 16.36
C MET A 356 -13.16 1.80 16.25
N PHE A 357 -13.24 2.59 15.17
CA PHE A 357 -12.43 3.79 14.95
C PHE A 357 -13.15 5.09 15.34
N ASN A 358 -14.48 5.14 15.15
CA ASN A 358 -15.26 6.36 15.36
C ASN A 358 -16.23 6.25 16.54
N ASP A 359 -16.14 7.19 17.48
CA ASP A 359 -16.93 7.19 18.71
C ASP A 359 -18.30 7.88 18.54
N ARG A 360 -19.28 7.18 17.98
CA ARG A 360 -20.67 7.67 17.86
C ARG A 360 -21.67 6.73 18.55
N PRO A 361 -22.78 7.24 19.12
CA PRO A 361 -23.77 6.41 19.82
C PRO A 361 -24.34 5.24 18.99
N GLU A 362 -24.60 5.47 17.70
CA GLU A 362 -25.08 4.46 16.75
C GLU A 362 -24.03 3.40 16.43
N VAL A 363 -22.74 3.77 16.45
CA VAL A 363 -21.61 2.84 16.24
C VAL A 363 -21.43 1.96 17.46
N ARG A 364 -21.51 2.54 18.68
CA ARG A 364 -21.51 1.78 19.94
C ARG A 364 -22.67 0.79 20.01
N ALA A 365 -23.85 1.16 19.51
CA ALA A 365 -25.00 0.26 19.44
C ALA A 365 -24.73 -0.96 18.55
N LEU A 366 -24.06 -0.76 17.40
CA LEU A 366 -23.65 -1.86 16.53
C LEU A 366 -22.55 -2.73 17.18
N MET A 367 -21.58 -2.12 17.87
CA MET A 367 -20.57 -2.86 18.65
C MET A 367 -21.19 -3.72 19.77
N GLU A 368 -22.21 -3.22 20.46
CA GLU A 368 -22.97 -4.04 21.42
C GLU A 368 -23.70 -5.21 20.74
N TYR A 369 -24.27 -4.99 19.54
CA TYR A 369 -24.93 -6.04 18.77
C TYR A 369 -23.95 -7.14 18.32
N PHE A 370 -22.75 -6.79 17.89
CA PHE A 370 -21.69 -7.76 17.54
C PHE A 370 -21.26 -8.66 18.69
N THR A 371 -21.65 -8.37 19.95
CA THR A 371 -21.39 -9.29 21.07
C THR A 371 -22.37 -10.44 21.20
N LEU A 372 -23.43 -10.46 20.39
CA LEU A 372 -24.54 -11.40 20.48
C LEU A 372 -24.47 -12.50 19.42
N GLY A 373 -24.84 -13.72 19.78
CA GLY A 373 -25.03 -14.82 18.83
C GLY A 373 -26.00 -14.50 17.69
N GLU A 374 -27.01 -13.68 17.96
CA GLU A 374 -27.96 -13.20 16.94
C GLU A 374 -27.26 -12.48 15.78
N SER A 375 -26.18 -11.74 16.07
CA SER A 375 -25.43 -10.98 15.05
C SER A 375 -24.73 -11.85 14.02
N VAL A 376 -24.57 -13.15 14.28
CA VAL A 376 -23.94 -14.12 13.37
C VAL A 376 -24.90 -15.25 12.98
N GLU A 377 -26.12 -15.30 13.54
CA GLU A 377 -27.07 -16.42 13.37
C GLU A 377 -27.41 -16.69 11.90
N ALA A 378 -27.69 -15.65 11.12
CA ALA A 378 -28.02 -15.80 9.69
C ALA A 378 -26.86 -16.41 8.89
N TRP A 379 -25.63 -16.07 9.24
CA TRP A 379 -24.43 -16.61 8.60
C TRP A 379 -24.21 -18.07 9.02
N VAL A 380 -24.30 -18.37 10.32
CA VAL A 380 -24.22 -19.74 10.84
C VAL A 380 -25.24 -20.68 10.16
N LYS A 381 -26.48 -20.20 9.96
CA LYS A 381 -27.53 -20.94 9.23
C LYS A 381 -27.20 -21.15 7.75
N SER A 382 -26.44 -20.24 7.16
CA SER A 382 -26.01 -20.31 5.76
C SER A 382 -24.78 -21.19 5.56
N GLY A 383 -24.03 -21.47 6.63
CA GLY A 383 -22.83 -22.31 6.62
C GLY A 383 -21.53 -21.54 6.38
N GLY A 384 -20.41 -22.24 6.56
CA GLY A 384 -19.06 -21.70 6.33
C GLY A 384 -18.48 -20.84 7.46
N THR A 385 -19.09 -20.83 8.65
CA THR A 385 -18.54 -20.13 9.83
C THR A 385 -18.98 -20.77 11.15
N ILE A 386 -18.26 -20.49 12.23
CA ILE A 386 -18.56 -20.92 13.60
C ILE A 386 -18.73 -19.67 14.49
N SER A 387 -19.66 -19.73 15.43
CA SER A 387 -19.92 -18.63 16.35
C SER A 387 -19.04 -18.68 17.61
N PRO A 388 -18.37 -17.58 18.02
CA PRO A 388 -17.61 -17.48 19.26
C PRO A 388 -18.50 -17.23 20.50
N HIS A 389 -19.79 -16.95 20.30
CA HIS A 389 -20.69 -16.51 21.36
C HIS A 389 -21.27 -17.67 22.18
N ASN A 390 -21.31 -17.51 23.50
CA ASN A 390 -21.86 -18.46 24.46
C ASN A 390 -23.39 -18.60 24.37
N ASP A 391 -24.09 -17.60 23.82
CA ASP A 391 -25.54 -17.59 23.64
C ASP A 391 -25.98 -18.21 22.29
N SER A 392 -25.03 -18.60 21.45
CA SER A 392 -25.29 -19.31 20.19
C SER A 392 -25.75 -20.76 20.37
N SER A 393 -26.57 -21.24 19.44
CA SER A 393 -27.11 -22.61 19.47
C SER A 393 -26.50 -23.50 18.39
N LEU A 394 -26.12 -24.74 18.77
CA LEU A 394 -25.72 -25.78 17.82
C LEU A 394 -26.85 -26.21 16.86
N ASP A 395 -28.10 -25.89 17.17
CA ASP A 395 -29.25 -26.18 16.30
C ASP A 395 -29.34 -25.20 15.11
N TRP A 396 -28.55 -24.12 15.11
CA TRP A 396 -28.50 -23.16 14.00
C TRP A 396 -27.79 -23.70 12.77
N TYR A 397 -26.83 -24.61 12.94
CA TYR A 397 -26.12 -25.25 11.84
C TYR A 397 -27.07 -26.12 11.02
N ALA A 398 -27.14 -25.84 9.71
CA ALA A 398 -28.10 -26.43 8.79
C ALA A 398 -27.90 -27.94 8.55
N ASP A 399 -26.68 -28.43 8.77
CA ASP A 399 -26.27 -29.79 8.50
C ASP A 399 -25.40 -30.37 9.64
N ASP A 400 -25.33 -31.70 9.69
CA ASP A 400 -24.63 -32.42 10.76
C ASP A 400 -23.09 -32.29 10.64
N ILE A 401 -22.54 -31.94 9.47
CA ILE A 401 -21.11 -31.72 9.27
C ILE A 401 -20.68 -30.41 9.93
N SER A 402 -21.34 -29.30 9.60
CA SER A 402 -21.10 -27.99 10.21
C SER A 402 -21.32 -28.04 11.73
N ARG A 403 -22.39 -28.72 12.18
CA ARG A 403 -22.64 -28.94 13.62
C ARG A 403 -21.54 -29.78 14.27
N GLY A 404 -21.06 -30.80 13.56
CA GLY A 404 -19.97 -31.67 14.00
C GLY A 404 -18.65 -30.91 14.20
N ILE A 405 -18.32 -29.99 13.28
CA ILE A 405 -17.15 -29.12 13.39
C ILE A 405 -17.26 -28.21 14.62
N ALA A 406 -18.42 -27.55 14.80
CA ALA A 406 -18.66 -26.71 15.97
C ALA A 406 -18.53 -27.49 17.28
N GLN A 407 -19.08 -28.71 17.34
CA GLN A 407 -18.95 -29.60 18.51
C GLN A 407 -17.49 -30.04 18.73
N ALA A 408 -16.74 -30.36 17.66
CA ALA A 408 -15.35 -30.77 17.76
C ALA A 408 -14.46 -29.67 18.37
N ILE A 409 -14.70 -28.40 18.02
CA ILE A 409 -13.99 -27.27 18.63
C ILE A 409 -14.37 -27.10 20.11
N LEU A 410 -15.67 -27.24 20.45
CA LEU A 410 -16.11 -27.16 21.85
C LEU A 410 -15.48 -28.26 22.73
N ASP A 411 -15.21 -29.42 22.14
CA ASP A 411 -14.58 -30.55 22.82
C ASP A 411 -13.04 -30.53 22.74
N ALA A 412 -12.44 -29.59 22.02
CA ALA A 412 -10.99 -29.51 21.82
C ALA A 412 -10.27 -29.21 23.16
N GLU A 413 -9.25 -30.01 23.48
CA GLU A 413 -8.43 -29.79 24.67
C GLU A 413 -7.45 -28.63 24.50
N THR A 414 -7.06 -28.36 23.26
CA THR A 414 -6.08 -27.35 22.87
C THR A 414 -6.55 -26.63 21.62
N VAL A 415 -6.57 -25.30 21.69
CA VAL A 415 -6.88 -24.42 20.57
C VAL A 415 -5.78 -23.35 20.46
N ARG A 416 -5.38 -23.02 19.23
CA ARG A 416 -4.51 -21.89 18.91
C ARG A 416 -5.07 -21.11 17.74
N PHE A 417 -4.92 -19.79 17.81
CA PHE A 417 -5.22 -18.92 16.69
C PHE A 417 -4.12 -19.03 15.65
N ASP A 418 -4.46 -18.80 14.40
CA ASP A 418 -3.55 -18.65 13.26
C ASP A 418 -2.35 -17.75 13.61
N ALA A 419 -1.15 -18.23 13.32
CA ALA A 419 0.07 -17.56 13.71
C ALA A 419 0.29 -16.30 12.88
N SER A 420 0.16 -16.43 11.55
CA SER A 420 0.34 -15.31 10.62
C SER A 420 -0.65 -14.18 10.89
N ASP A 421 -1.89 -14.51 11.26
CA ASP A 421 -2.90 -13.51 11.60
C ASP A 421 -2.59 -12.78 12.94
N LEU A 422 -1.89 -13.42 13.87
CA LEU A 422 -1.47 -12.85 15.17
C LEU A 422 -0.17 -12.04 15.08
N MET A 423 0.71 -12.36 14.14
CA MET A 423 1.97 -11.65 13.93
C MET A 423 1.74 -10.21 13.45
N PRO A 424 2.69 -9.28 13.68
CA PRO A 424 2.63 -7.94 13.08
C PRO A 424 2.31 -8.01 11.59
N GLY A 425 1.52 -7.07 11.07
CA GLY A 425 1.02 -7.13 9.68
C GLY A 425 2.14 -7.28 8.64
N GLU A 426 3.25 -6.58 8.84
CA GLU A 426 4.48 -6.64 8.04
C GLU A 426 5.15 -8.03 8.04
N VAL A 427 4.98 -8.81 9.11
CA VAL A 427 5.52 -10.17 9.22
C VAL A 427 4.50 -11.18 8.68
N GLY A 428 3.32 -11.21 9.28
CA GLY A 428 2.32 -12.24 9.06
C GLY A 428 1.66 -12.15 7.69
N ALA A 429 1.03 -11.00 7.40
CA ALA A 429 0.38 -10.72 6.12
C ALA A 429 1.35 -10.20 5.04
N GLY A 430 2.59 -9.87 5.41
CA GLY A 430 3.66 -9.43 4.52
C GLY A 430 4.66 -10.54 4.20
N ALA A 431 5.79 -10.53 4.92
CA ALA A 431 6.95 -11.37 4.61
C ALA A 431 6.64 -12.88 4.61
N PHE A 432 5.83 -13.37 5.55
CA PHE A 432 5.54 -14.80 5.68
C PHE A 432 4.75 -15.36 4.47
N TRP A 433 3.72 -14.65 4.01
CA TRP A 433 2.97 -15.05 2.81
C TRP A 433 3.86 -15.09 1.56
N LYS A 434 4.66 -14.04 1.35
CA LYS A 434 5.57 -13.94 0.21
C LYS A 434 6.64 -15.02 0.26
N ALA A 435 7.37 -15.14 1.36
CA ALA A 435 8.48 -16.08 1.50
C ALA A 435 8.03 -17.54 1.33
N MET A 436 6.84 -17.89 1.83
CA MET A 436 6.26 -19.22 1.56
C MET A 436 5.93 -19.42 0.08
N THR A 437 5.40 -18.39 -0.59
CA THR A 437 5.15 -18.45 -2.05
C THR A 437 6.44 -18.61 -2.85
N ASP A 438 7.51 -17.91 -2.45
CA ASP A 438 8.83 -18.00 -3.10
C ASP A 438 9.48 -19.37 -2.85
N TYR A 439 9.38 -19.89 -1.64
CA TYR A 439 9.81 -21.25 -1.33
C TYR A 439 9.06 -22.27 -2.18
N VAL A 440 7.73 -22.17 -2.27
CA VAL A 440 6.90 -23.14 -3.01
C VAL A 440 7.11 -23.03 -4.52
N SER A 441 7.26 -21.82 -5.07
CA SER A 441 7.58 -21.63 -6.49
C SER A 441 9.01 -22.05 -6.85
N GLY A 442 9.91 -22.08 -5.85
CA GLY A 442 11.34 -22.33 -6.02
C GLY A 442 12.15 -21.10 -6.41
N SER A 443 11.57 -19.91 -6.24
CA SER A 443 12.26 -18.61 -6.37
C SER A 443 13.24 -18.37 -5.23
N ALA A 444 12.99 -18.95 -4.05
CA ALA A 444 13.90 -18.98 -2.91
C ALA A 444 14.08 -20.42 -2.38
N ASP A 445 15.22 -20.70 -1.75
CA ASP A 445 15.38 -21.90 -0.92
C ASP A 445 14.82 -21.68 0.48
N LEU A 446 14.70 -22.76 1.27
CA LEU A 446 14.06 -22.71 2.57
C LEU A 446 14.80 -21.78 3.55
N ASP A 447 16.13 -21.85 3.58
CA ASP A 447 16.93 -21.05 4.50
C ASP A 447 16.77 -19.55 4.19
N THR A 448 16.77 -19.19 2.90
CA THR A 448 16.54 -17.81 2.44
C THR A 448 15.13 -17.34 2.81
N ALA A 449 14.11 -18.15 2.52
CA ALA A 449 12.72 -17.80 2.83
C ALA A 449 12.50 -17.59 4.33
N LEU A 450 13.04 -18.47 5.19
CA LEU A 450 12.90 -18.32 6.65
C LEU A 450 13.66 -17.11 7.19
N ALA A 451 14.85 -16.81 6.65
CA ALA A 451 15.62 -15.63 7.03
C ALA A 451 14.92 -14.32 6.63
N GLU A 452 14.31 -14.26 5.44
CA GLU A 452 13.51 -13.10 4.99
C GLU A 452 12.38 -12.77 5.97
N ILE A 453 11.74 -13.80 6.54
CA ILE A 453 10.66 -13.59 7.52
C ILE A 453 11.24 -13.10 8.86
N ASP A 454 12.34 -13.68 9.32
CA ASP A 454 13.01 -13.24 10.55
C ASP A 454 13.43 -11.76 10.49
N ASP A 455 13.88 -11.30 9.33
CA ASP A 455 14.32 -9.91 9.13
C ASP A 455 13.17 -8.90 9.07
N SER A 456 11.93 -9.35 8.90
CA SER A 456 10.74 -8.49 8.85
C SER A 456 10.17 -8.10 10.23
N TRP A 457 10.70 -8.66 11.31
CA TRP A 457 10.20 -8.39 12.66
C TRP A 457 10.51 -6.96 13.15
N PRO A 458 9.54 -6.24 13.75
CA PRO A 458 9.77 -4.89 14.28
C PRO A 458 10.80 -4.85 15.41
N ASP A 459 11.68 -3.85 15.40
CA ASP A 459 12.84 -3.76 16.30
C ASP A 459 12.52 -3.77 17.81
N GLU A 460 11.27 -3.56 18.22
CA GLU A 460 10.85 -3.66 19.63
C GLU A 460 10.84 -5.09 20.20
N THR A 461 10.77 -6.14 19.36
CA THR A 461 10.88 -7.54 19.81
C THR A 461 12.31 -8.08 19.72
N ARG A 462 13.22 -7.38 19.04
CA ARG A 462 14.65 -7.69 19.07
C ARG A 462 15.18 -7.31 20.44
N THR A 463 15.34 -8.29 21.35
CA THR A 463 16.35 -8.16 22.41
C THR A 463 17.71 -7.96 21.74
N THR A 464 18.08 -6.70 21.52
CA THR A 464 19.33 -6.30 20.88
C THR A 464 20.49 -6.80 21.72
N ALA A 465 21.25 -7.75 21.18
CA ALA A 465 22.68 -7.78 21.42
C ALA A 465 23.27 -6.56 20.70
N GLY A 466 23.25 -5.40 21.37
CA GLY A 466 23.76 -4.16 20.83
C GLY A 466 25.22 -4.30 20.40
N GLY A 467 25.47 -4.07 19.10
CA GLY A 467 26.79 -3.77 18.59
C GLY A 467 27.09 -2.30 18.85
N GLU A 468 27.79 -2.00 19.94
CA GLU A 468 28.50 -0.72 20.06
C GLU A 468 29.58 -0.67 18.98
N GLU A 469 29.47 0.25 18.02
CA GLU A 469 30.60 0.61 17.17
C GLU A 469 31.69 1.28 18.03
N THR A 470 32.85 0.63 18.10
CA THR A 470 34.04 1.19 18.72
C THR A 470 34.73 2.12 17.73
N ALA A 471 34.90 3.39 18.11
CA ALA A 471 35.68 4.37 17.35
C ALA A 471 37.07 3.80 16.94
N GLY A 472 37.26 3.56 15.63
CA GLY A 472 38.52 3.10 15.04
C GLY A 472 38.42 2.05 13.92
N GLU A 473 37.24 1.58 13.55
CA GLU A 473 37.04 0.70 12.39
C GLU A 473 36.98 1.48 11.06
N PRO A 474 37.46 0.90 9.94
CA PRO A 474 37.34 1.51 8.62
C PRO A 474 35.87 1.59 8.16
N GLY A 475 35.52 2.65 7.41
CA GLY A 475 34.15 2.88 6.91
C GLY A 475 33.64 1.76 6.00
N TYR A 476 32.32 1.70 5.81
CA TYR A 476 31.64 0.60 5.12
C TYR A 476 32.09 0.45 3.66
N LEU A 477 32.31 1.56 2.95
CA LEU A 477 32.84 1.57 1.59
C LEU A 477 34.30 1.10 1.51
N GLU A 478 35.13 1.43 2.51
CA GLU A 478 36.52 0.93 2.57
C GLU A 478 36.54 -0.59 2.74
N ARG A 479 35.67 -1.12 3.61
CA ARG A 479 35.46 -2.55 3.81
C ARG A 479 34.92 -3.24 2.57
N ALA A 480 33.94 -2.65 1.90
CA ALA A 480 33.40 -3.14 0.63
C ALA A 480 34.49 -3.23 -0.45
N ARG A 481 35.32 -2.18 -0.61
CA ARG A 481 36.46 -2.16 -1.54
C ARG A 481 37.57 -3.15 -1.18
N ALA A 482 37.65 -3.58 0.08
CA ALA A 482 38.52 -4.66 0.51
C ALA A 482 37.97 -6.07 0.20
N GLY A 483 36.77 -6.15 -0.38
CA GLY A 483 36.09 -7.38 -0.80
C GLY A 483 35.28 -8.05 0.31
N GLU A 484 34.92 -7.33 1.38
CA GLU A 484 34.16 -7.90 2.49
C GLU A 484 32.76 -8.36 2.09
N PHE A 485 32.11 -7.65 1.17
CA PHE A 485 30.73 -7.89 0.74
C PHE A 485 30.64 -8.38 -0.71
N THR A 486 31.72 -8.97 -1.25
CA THR A 486 31.71 -9.44 -2.64
C THR A 486 30.68 -10.55 -2.85
N GLY A 487 29.83 -10.38 -3.87
CA GLY A 487 28.76 -11.31 -4.24
C GLY A 487 27.44 -11.10 -3.51
N THR A 488 27.33 -10.07 -2.66
CA THR A 488 26.03 -9.63 -2.13
C THR A 488 25.28 -8.80 -3.16
N GLN A 489 23.97 -8.62 -2.94
CA GLN A 489 23.10 -7.83 -3.79
C GLN A 489 22.41 -6.72 -2.99
N VAL A 490 22.26 -5.56 -3.63
CA VAL A 490 21.52 -4.39 -3.14
C VAL A 490 20.48 -4.00 -4.19
N SER A 491 19.21 -3.93 -3.80
CA SER A 491 18.11 -3.48 -4.63
C SER A 491 17.94 -1.96 -4.57
N LEU A 492 17.88 -1.32 -5.75
CA LEU A 492 17.67 0.12 -5.89
C LEU A 492 16.42 0.37 -6.75
N LEU A 493 15.40 1.01 -6.19
CA LEU A 493 14.20 1.39 -6.94
C LEU A 493 14.22 2.88 -7.31
N GLY A 494 13.82 3.23 -8.53
CA GLY A 494 13.67 4.63 -8.92
C GLY A 494 12.69 4.87 -10.07
N PRO A 495 12.44 6.14 -10.42
CA PRO A 495 11.47 6.53 -11.46
C PRO A 495 12.03 6.42 -12.89
N MET A 496 13.34 6.22 -13.06
CA MET A 496 13.99 6.25 -14.37
C MET A 496 13.80 4.94 -15.11
N VAL A 497 13.44 5.03 -16.39
CA VAL A 497 13.13 3.88 -17.23
C VAL A 497 13.83 3.98 -18.57
N GLU A 498 13.89 2.87 -19.30
CA GLU A 498 14.42 2.82 -20.66
C GLU A 498 15.88 3.33 -20.76
N VAL A 499 16.12 4.48 -21.39
CA VAL A 499 17.48 5.02 -21.57
C VAL A 499 18.06 5.55 -20.28
N GLU A 500 17.25 6.15 -19.41
CA GLU A 500 17.72 6.69 -18.12
C GLU A 500 18.05 5.57 -17.14
N ALA A 501 17.35 4.43 -17.21
CA ALA A 501 17.71 3.24 -16.43
C ALA A 501 19.09 2.67 -16.83
N GLN A 502 19.42 2.66 -18.12
CA GLN A 502 20.76 2.23 -18.58
C GLN A 502 21.85 3.17 -18.08
N LEU A 503 21.56 4.47 -17.98
CA LEU A 503 22.49 5.43 -17.44
C LEU A 503 22.67 5.26 -15.92
N MET A 504 21.61 4.85 -15.20
CA MET A 504 21.75 4.44 -13.80
C MET A 504 22.69 3.23 -13.64
N ASP A 505 22.58 2.21 -14.50
CA ASP A 505 23.52 1.08 -14.48
C ASP A 505 24.97 1.55 -14.70
N GLU A 506 25.21 2.48 -15.64
CA GLU A 506 26.54 3.07 -15.88
C GLU A 506 27.07 3.86 -14.68
N VAL A 507 26.17 4.47 -13.91
CA VAL A 507 26.49 5.25 -12.69
C VAL A 507 26.88 4.33 -11.54
N LEU A 508 26.26 3.15 -11.43
CA LEU A 508 26.54 2.17 -10.39
C LEU A 508 27.78 1.33 -10.68
N LEU A 509 28.12 1.15 -11.96
CA LEU A 509 29.22 0.29 -12.41
C LEU A 509 30.57 0.51 -11.68
N PRO A 510 31.05 1.75 -11.42
CA PRO A 510 32.31 1.95 -10.71
C PRO A 510 32.27 1.43 -9.27
N PHE A 511 31.12 1.48 -8.60
CA PHE A 511 30.92 0.91 -7.27
C PHE A 511 30.95 -0.62 -7.33
N GLU A 512 30.20 -1.22 -8.26
CA GLU A 512 30.14 -2.68 -8.44
C GLU A 512 31.51 -3.26 -8.79
N GLU A 513 32.25 -2.64 -9.72
CA GLU A 513 33.60 -3.08 -10.10
C GLU A 513 34.60 -2.98 -8.94
N ALA A 514 34.45 -1.97 -8.08
CA ALA A 514 35.36 -1.74 -6.97
C ALA A 514 35.10 -2.63 -5.75
N THR A 515 33.85 -3.08 -5.55
CA THR A 515 33.41 -3.76 -4.32
C THR A 515 33.02 -5.23 -4.55
N GLY A 516 32.59 -5.56 -5.77
CA GLY A 516 31.98 -6.84 -6.10
C GLY A 516 30.55 -7.02 -5.57
N ILE A 517 29.90 -5.96 -5.08
CA ILE A 517 28.47 -5.92 -4.75
C ILE A 517 27.70 -5.72 -6.06
N ASP A 518 26.58 -6.43 -6.24
CA ASP A 518 25.66 -6.31 -7.37
C ASP A 518 24.51 -5.36 -7.00
N VAL A 519 24.35 -4.24 -7.70
CA VAL A 519 23.26 -3.29 -7.45
C VAL A 519 22.20 -3.48 -8.52
N VAL A 520 21.05 -4.05 -8.13
CA VAL A 520 19.93 -4.28 -9.04
C VAL A 520 19.04 -3.05 -9.08
N TYR A 521 19.19 -2.25 -10.14
CA TYR A 521 18.30 -1.13 -10.39
C TYR A 521 16.96 -1.59 -11.00
N GLU A 522 15.86 -1.11 -10.42
CA GLU A 522 14.52 -1.27 -10.95
C GLU A 522 13.87 0.08 -11.23
N GLY A 523 13.58 0.33 -12.51
CA GLY A 523 12.90 1.53 -12.97
C GLY A 523 11.40 1.34 -13.18
N THR A 524 10.57 2.29 -12.74
CA THR A 524 9.10 2.22 -12.90
C THR A 524 8.47 3.56 -13.29
N LYS A 525 7.42 3.53 -14.12
CA LYS A 525 6.60 4.72 -14.45
C LYS A 525 5.49 4.96 -13.42
N GLU A 526 5.22 3.97 -12.58
CA GLU A 526 4.23 3.97 -11.50
C GLU A 526 4.95 4.05 -10.14
N PHE A 527 5.91 4.96 -10.02
CA PHE A 527 6.86 5.04 -8.90
C PHE A 527 6.19 5.07 -7.53
N GLU A 528 5.26 5.99 -7.28
CA GLU A 528 4.60 6.13 -5.99
C GLU A 528 3.79 4.88 -5.63
N VAL A 529 3.15 4.26 -6.63
CA VAL A 529 2.40 3.02 -6.43
C VAL A 529 3.35 1.88 -6.09
N ALA A 530 4.45 1.72 -6.82
CA ALA A 530 5.42 0.65 -6.60
C ALA A 530 6.10 0.77 -5.22
N VAL A 531 6.49 1.98 -4.80
CA VAL A 531 7.06 2.22 -3.48
C VAL A 531 6.05 1.87 -2.39
N ASN A 532 4.82 2.39 -2.46
CA ASN A 532 3.81 2.11 -1.43
C ASN A 532 3.48 0.61 -1.37
N VAL A 533 3.25 -0.06 -2.51
CA VAL A 533 2.98 -1.50 -2.53
C VAL A 533 4.09 -2.31 -1.84
N ARG A 534 5.36 -1.97 -2.06
CA ARG A 534 6.49 -2.70 -1.48
C ARG A 534 6.72 -2.40 -0.01
N VAL A 535 6.60 -1.13 0.36
CA VAL A 535 6.67 -0.68 1.75
C VAL A 535 5.54 -1.28 2.56
N ASP A 536 4.31 -1.21 2.05
CA ASP A 536 3.11 -1.78 2.68
C ASP A 536 3.19 -3.31 2.77
N ALA A 537 3.84 -3.96 1.80
CA ALA A 537 4.12 -5.41 1.84
C ALA A 537 5.27 -5.80 2.80
N GLY A 538 5.90 -4.85 3.49
CA GLY A 538 7.05 -5.10 4.37
C GLY A 538 8.32 -5.50 3.62
N THR A 539 8.36 -5.30 2.30
CA THR A 539 9.52 -5.62 1.44
C THR A 539 10.00 -4.39 0.67
N PRO A 540 10.36 -3.29 1.35
CA PRO A 540 10.92 -2.14 0.66
C PRO A 540 12.23 -2.52 -0.04
N PRO A 541 12.53 -1.95 -1.21
CA PRO A 541 13.87 -1.99 -1.79
C PRO A 541 14.91 -1.45 -0.80
N ASP A 542 16.15 -1.91 -0.88
CA ASP A 542 17.21 -1.51 0.05
C ASP A 542 17.48 -0.01 0.03
N VAL A 543 17.54 0.54 -1.19
CA VAL A 543 17.62 1.97 -1.45
C VAL A 543 16.50 2.36 -2.40
N ILE A 544 15.92 3.53 -2.19
CA ILE A 544 14.96 4.13 -3.12
C ILE A 544 15.45 5.52 -3.49
N ASP A 545 15.43 5.80 -4.79
CA ASP A 545 15.77 7.08 -5.40
C ASP A 545 14.50 7.95 -5.51
N PHE A 546 14.33 8.90 -4.59
CA PHE A 546 13.12 9.72 -4.51
C PHE A 546 13.25 11.06 -5.24
N PRO A 547 12.49 11.32 -6.31
CA PRO A 547 12.37 12.64 -6.91
C PRO A 547 11.44 13.58 -6.12
N GLN A 548 10.77 13.06 -5.07
CA GLN A 548 9.74 13.75 -4.29
C GLN A 548 10.09 13.70 -2.79
N PRO A 549 10.81 14.70 -2.24
CA PRO A 549 11.20 14.70 -0.83
C PRO A 549 10.01 14.73 0.13
N GLY A 550 8.85 15.29 -0.28
CA GLY A 550 7.62 15.22 0.52
C GLY A 550 7.05 13.80 0.64
N PHE A 551 7.24 12.95 -0.37
CA PHE A 551 6.88 11.53 -0.28
C PHE A 551 7.84 10.79 0.65
N LEU A 552 9.15 11.03 0.53
CA LEU A 552 10.13 10.50 1.47
C LEU A 552 9.85 10.95 2.92
N ALA A 553 9.55 12.23 3.15
CA ALA A 553 9.23 12.76 4.48
C ALA A 553 8.04 12.07 5.13
N ARG A 554 7.02 11.69 4.34
CA ARG A 554 5.92 10.87 4.83
C ARG A 554 6.41 9.52 5.34
N LEU A 555 7.23 8.81 4.56
CA LEU A 555 7.77 7.50 4.93
C LEU A 555 8.74 7.59 6.13
N ALA A 556 9.58 8.62 6.18
CA ALA A 556 10.47 8.90 7.31
C ALA A 556 9.67 9.14 8.60
N SER A 557 8.59 9.92 8.53
CA SER A 557 7.71 10.18 9.68
C SER A 557 6.93 8.95 10.17
N GLN A 558 6.91 7.87 9.37
CA GLN A 558 6.36 6.57 9.74
C GLN A 558 7.42 5.65 10.38
N GLY A 559 8.68 6.09 10.48
CA GLY A 559 9.79 5.30 11.01
C GLY A 559 10.34 4.26 10.04
N LEU A 560 10.03 4.36 8.75
CA LEU A 560 10.37 3.37 7.72
C LEU A 560 11.72 3.63 7.04
N VAL A 561 12.35 4.77 7.33
CA VAL A 561 13.58 5.23 6.69
C VAL A 561 14.69 5.27 7.74
N VAL A 562 15.86 4.73 7.39
CA VAL A 562 17.04 4.72 8.24
C VAL A 562 17.64 6.13 8.32
N ASP A 563 17.95 6.58 9.54
CA ASP A 563 18.71 7.82 9.74
C ASP A 563 20.16 7.61 9.29
N VAL A 564 20.50 8.13 8.12
CA VAL A 564 21.85 7.95 7.56
C VAL A 564 22.91 8.73 8.33
N SER A 565 22.53 9.67 9.20
CA SER A 565 23.48 10.40 10.05
C SER A 565 24.11 9.51 11.13
N GLU A 566 23.54 8.34 11.41
CA GLU A 566 24.08 7.39 12.39
C GLU A 566 25.42 6.76 11.95
N PHE A 567 25.68 6.69 10.64
CA PHE A 567 26.89 6.07 10.10
C PHE A 567 27.68 6.95 9.11
N LEU A 568 27.05 7.96 8.49
CA LEU A 568 27.76 8.88 7.60
C LEU A 568 28.59 9.91 8.39
N ASP A 569 29.81 10.18 7.93
CA ASP A 569 30.69 11.17 8.56
C ASP A 569 30.17 12.59 8.31
N GLU A 570 29.69 13.25 9.38
CA GLU A 570 29.14 14.61 9.34
C GLU A 570 30.11 15.63 8.73
N ALA A 571 31.41 15.51 9.01
CA ALA A 571 32.41 16.45 8.51
C ALA A 571 32.65 16.27 7.00
N ALA A 572 32.60 15.05 6.49
CA ALA A 572 32.64 14.75 5.07
C ALA A 572 31.38 15.25 4.36
N LEU A 573 30.20 15.05 4.94
CA LEU A 573 28.93 15.58 4.41
C LEU A 573 28.96 17.11 4.34
N GLN A 574 29.39 17.80 5.39
CA GLN A 574 29.52 19.27 5.40
C GLN A 574 30.60 19.79 4.44
N ALA A 575 31.58 18.97 4.08
CA ALA A 575 32.58 19.33 3.07
C ALA A 575 32.00 19.20 1.65
N ASN A 576 31.16 18.19 1.41
CA ASN A 576 30.63 17.87 0.08
C ASN A 576 29.29 18.56 -0.22
N TYR A 577 28.45 18.83 0.77
CA TYR A 577 27.16 19.50 0.59
C TYR A 577 27.16 20.88 1.23
N ASN A 578 26.38 21.80 0.64
CA ASN A 578 26.04 23.03 1.32
C ASN A 578 24.92 22.80 2.35
N GLN A 579 24.76 23.72 3.30
CA GLN A 579 23.78 23.57 4.39
C GLN A 579 22.34 23.40 3.88
N GLY A 580 21.95 24.05 2.78
CA GLY A 580 20.60 23.94 2.25
C GLY A 580 20.27 22.51 1.78
N TRP A 581 21.22 21.81 1.17
CA TRP A 581 21.04 20.39 0.81
C TRP A 581 20.90 19.51 2.04
N LEU A 582 21.72 19.73 3.07
CA LEU A 582 21.63 18.99 4.33
C LEU A 582 20.28 19.23 5.03
N ASP A 583 19.86 20.50 5.12
CA ASP A 583 18.58 20.88 5.73
C ASP A 583 17.38 20.23 5.00
N MET A 584 17.42 20.16 3.66
CA MET A 584 16.36 19.51 2.87
C MET A 584 16.38 17.97 2.93
N ALA A 585 17.50 17.37 3.35
CA ALA A 585 17.59 15.93 3.61
C ALA A 585 17.18 15.57 5.05
N THR A 586 17.06 16.55 5.93
CA THR A 586 16.61 16.40 7.32
C THR A 586 15.09 16.55 7.41
N MET A 587 14.43 15.58 8.03
CA MET A 587 12.97 15.54 8.13
C MET A 587 12.53 14.76 9.38
N PRO A 588 11.26 14.93 9.83
CA PRO A 588 10.76 14.21 11.00
C PRO A 588 10.80 12.69 10.80
N GLY A 589 11.42 11.98 11.75
CA GLY A 589 11.42 10.52 11.87
C GLY A 589 10.18 9.99 12.59
N GLY A 590 10.12 8.66 12.77
CA GLY A 590 8.96 7.97 13.36
C GLY A 590 8.65 8.37 14.81
N ASP A 591 9.64 8.83 15.57
CA ASP A 591 9.50 9.33 16.94
C ASP A 591 9.24 10.85 17.01
N GLY A 592 9.20 11.52 15.86
CA GLY A 592 9.07 12.97 15.72
C GLY A 592 10.37 13.75 15.95
N GLU A 593 11.50 13.09 16.22
CA GLU A 593 12.82 13.72 16.16
C GLU A 593 13.29 13.83 14.71
N GLU A 594 14.14 14.80 14.40
CA GLU A 594 14.66 15.00 13.04
C GLU A 594 15.74 13.97 12.70
N ILE A 595 15.58 13.28 11.57
CA ILE A 595 16.57 12.34 11.03
C ILE A 595 17.13 12.87 9.71
N MET A 596 18.35 12.46 9.35
CA MET A 596 18.81 12.60 7.96
C MET A 596 18.29 11.41 7.16
N ALA A 597 17.21 11.60 6.40
CA ALA A 597 16.51 10.50 5.74
C ALA A 597 17.21 9.98 4.46
N GLY A 598 18.26 10.66 4.00
CA GLY A 598 18.99 10.27 2.79
C GLY A 598 20.07 11.24 2.37
N VAL A 599 20.61 11.03 1.17
CA VAL A 599 21.64 11.90 0.55
C VAL A 599 21.22 12.32 -0.85
N TRP A 600 21.39 13.60 -1.17
CA TRP A 600 21.07 14.14 -2.50
C TRP A 600 22.08 13.64 -3.52
N HIS A 601 21.63 12.93 -4.54
CA HIS A 601 22.51 12.36 -5.56
C HIS A 601 22.53 13.19 -6.84
N ARG A 602 21.37 13.61 -7.35
CA ARG A 602 21.28 14.43 -8.57
C ARG A 602 20.36 15.62 -8.40
N THR A 603 20.64 16.71 -9.12
CA THR A 603 19.84 17.95 -9.02
C THR A 603 19.66 18.63 -10.37
N ALA A 604 18.65 19.50 -10.47
CA ALA A 604 18.38 20.34 -11.63
C ALA A 604 17.82 21.71 -11.21
N GLY A 605 18.36 22.79 -11.77
CA GLY A 605 17.87 24.15 -11.55
C GLY A 605 16.65 24.46 -12.42
N LYS A 606 15.51 24.83 -11.83
CA LYS A 606 14.21 25.07 -12.49
C LYS A 606 13.90 26.55 -12.76
N SER A 607 14.88 27.44 -12.62
CA SER A 607 14.71 28.89 -12.76
C SER A 607 15.33 29.46 -14.04
N PHE A 608 15.59 28.63 -15.05
CA PHE A 608 16.26 29.04 -16.29
C PHE A 608 15.28 29.33 -17.41
N VAL A 609 15.51 30.42 -18.12
CA VAL A 609 14.80 30.82 -19.33
C VAL A 609 15.74 30.66 -20.52
N TRP A 610 15.43 29.70 -21.37
CA TRP A 610 16.18 29.36 -22.58
C TRP A 610 15.75 30.25 -23.74
N TYR A 611 16.71 30.60 -24.61
CA TYR A 611 16.45 31.40 -25.81
C TYR A 611 17.38 30.99 -27.00
N PRO A 612 16.93 31.15 -28.26
CA PRO A 612 17.73 30.84 -29.44
C PRO A 612 18.74 31.98 -29.71
N LYS A 613 19.91 31.91 -29.07
CA LYS A 613 20.89 32.99 -28.97
C LYS A 613 21.23 33.65 -30.30
N ALA A 614 21.60 32.86 -31.31
CA ALA A 614 22.04 33.41 -32.60
C ALA A 614 20.93 34.24 -33.28
N GLN A 615 19.69 33.75 -33.26
CA GLN A 615 18.52 34.42 -33.81
C GLN A 615 18.13 35.63 -32.94
N PHE A 616 18.24 35.51 -31.62
CA PHE A 616 17.85 36.53 -30.65
C PHE A 616 18.76 37.76 -30.75
N GLU A 617 20.07 37.55 -30.84
CA GLU A 617 21.04 38.61 -31.10
C GLU A 617 20.85 39.22 -32.50
N ALA A 618 20.52 38.41 -33.51
CA ALA A 618 20.27 38.91 -34.87
C ALA A 618 19.00 39.77 -34.98
N ALA A 619 17.98 39.49 -34.17
CA ALA A 619 16.78 40.31 -34.01
C ALA A 619 17.06 41.61 -33.22
N GLY A 620 18.19 41.70 -32.54
CA GLY A 620 18.60 42.85 -31.75
C GLY A 620 17.99 42.89 -30.35
N TYR A 621 17.55 41.74 -29.84
CA TYR A 621 17.08 41.59 -28.48
C TYR A 621 18.25 41.40 -27.50
N GLU A 622 18.06 41.81 -26.25
CA GLU A 622 19.03 41.66 -25.16
C GLU A 622 18.34 40.94 -23.98
N THR A 623 19.07 40.09 -23.26
CA THR A 623 18.52 39.35 -22.12
C THR A 623 18.12 40.32 -20.99
N PRO A 624 16.92 40.18 -20.39
CA PRO A 624 16.47 41.07 -19.33
C PRO A 624 17.14 40.74 -17.98
N ALA A 625 17.46 41.77 -17.20
CA ALA A 625 18.01 41.63 -15.84
C ALA A 625 16.95 41.86 -14.74
N THR A 626 15.81 42.44 -15.09
CA THR A 626 14.68 42.71 -14.17
C THR A 626 13.35 42.25 -14.76
N TRP A 627 12.34 42.04 -13.91
CA TRP A 627 10.99 41.69 -14.37
C TRP A 627 10.38 42.76 -15.29
N ASP A 628 10.59 44.04 -14.99
CA ASP A 628 10.13 45.15 -15.83
C ASP A 628 10.77 45.11 -17.24
N GLU A 629 12.06 44.77 -17.32
CA GLU A 629 12.75 44.58 -18.60
C GLU A 629 12.23 43.35 -19.35
N LEU A 630 11.96 42.24 -18.66
CA LEU A 630 11.35 41.05 -19.26
C LEU A 630 9.96 41.34 -19.82
N MET A 631 9.12 42.05 -19.08
CA MET A 631 7.78 42.42 -19.53
C MET A 631 7.81 43.42 -20.69
N ALA A 632 8.76 44.36 -20.68
CA ALA A 632 8.98 45.27 -21.80
C ALA A 632 9.45 44.52 -23.06
N LEU A 633 10.33 43.53 -22.90
CA LEU A 633 10.82 42.70 -23.99
C LEU A 633 9.71 41.79 -24.55
N ASN A 634 8.87 41.20 -23.69
CA ASN A 634 7.69 40.45 -24.13
C ASN A 634 6.77 41.32 -25.00
N GLN A 635 6.53 42.57 -24.60
CA GLN A 635 5.74 43.50 -25.41
C GLN A 635 6.43 43.86 -26.73
N GLN A 636 7.75 44.06 -26.72
CA GLN A 636 8.52 44.36 -27.92
C GLN A 636 8.42 43.22 -28.95
N ILE A 637 8.62 41.98 -28.51
CA ILE A 637 8.52 40.79 -29.37
C ILE A 637 7.10 40.65 -29.95
N ALA A 638 6.07 40.86 -29.13
CA ALA A 638 4.68 40.85 -29.58
C ALA A 638 4.39 41.96 -30.61
N ASP A 639 4.93 43.17 -30.41
CA ASP A 639 4.81 44.30 -31.34
C ASP A 639 5.53 44.05 -32.67
N ASP A 640 6.63 43.28 -32.64
CA ASP A 640 7.38 42.82 -33.82
C ASP A 640 6.63 41.71 -34.59
N GLY A 641 5.60 41.11 -33.98
CA GLY A 641 4.68 40.15 -34.60
C GLY A 641 4.93 38.69 -34.25
N ASP A 642 5.82 38.43 -33.30
CA ASP A 642 6.19 37.09 -32.84
C ASP A 642 5.65 36.80 -31.44
N ALA A 643 5.65 35.54 -31.02
CA ALA A 643 5.27 35.17 -29.65
C ALA A 643 6.50 35.12 -28.73
N PRO A 644 6.53 35.85 -27.61
CA PRO A 644 7.58 35.74 -26.61
C PRO A 644 7.79 34.31 -26.08
N TRP A 645 6.72 33.60 -25.71
CA TRP A 645 6.83 32.35 -24.95
C TRP A 645 6.33 31.11 -25.69
N CYS A 646 7.14 30.06 -25.63
CA CYS A 646 6.78 28.69 -25.96
C CYS A 646 6.39 27.97 -24.66
N ILE A 647 5.10 27.70 -24.45
CA ILE A 647 4.60 27.07 -23.22
C ILE A 647 3.78 25.85 -23.59
N GLY A 648 4.15 24.70 -23.03
CA GLY A 648 3.38 23.46 -23.09
C GLY A 648 3.49 22.71 -21.76
N ILE A 649 2.35 22.31 -21.20
CA ILE A 649 2.29 21.59 -19.91
C ILE A 649 1.71 20.19 -20.03
N GLU A 650 1.34 19.77 -21.23
CA GLU A 650 0.85 18.42 -21.47
C GLU A 650 1.99 17.42 -21.21
N SER A 651 1.70 16.42 -20.37
CA SER A 651 2.67 15.43 -19.90
C SER A 651 1.93 14.15 -19.46
N GLY A 652 0.93 13.71 -20.25
CA GLY A 652 0.10 12.56 -19.92
C GLY A 652 -0.63 12.73 -18.59
N ALA A 653 -0.53 11.72 -17.71
CA ALA A 653 -1.14 11.73 -16.38
C ALA A 653 -0.58 12.84 -15.47
N ALA A 654 0.65 13.30 -15.72
CA ALA A 654 1.30 14.36 -14.96
C ALA A 654 0.97 15.77 -15.48
N THR A 655 0.10 15.91 -16.50
CA THR A 655 -0.25 17.21 -17.09
C THR A 655 -0.57 18.25 -16.02
N GLY A 656 0.21 19.33 -15.97
CA GLY A 656 0.09 20.39 -14.97
C GLY A 656 1.34 20.61 -14.11
N TRP A 657 2.24 19.64 -13.97
CA TRP A 657 3.43 19.79 -13.14
C TRP A 657 4.33 20.97 -13.58
N VAL A 658 4.45 21.22 -14.89
CA VAL A 658 5.21 22.36 -15.43
C VAL A 658 4.63 23.71 -14.95
N ALA A 659 3.32 23.77 -14.69
CA ALA A 659 2.71 24.98 -14.14
C ALA A 659 3.10 25.23 -12.67
N THR A 660 3.48 24.19 -11.92
CA THR A 660 3.95 24.34 -10.54
C THR A 660 5.34 24.98 -10.52
N ASP A 661 6.24 24.58 -11.42
CA ASP A 661 7.55 25.21 -11.59
C ASP A 661 7.42 26.73 -11.82
N TRP A 662 6.42 27.16 -12.61
CA TRP A 662 6.13 28.57 -12.82
C TRP A 662 5.64 29.28 -11.55
N ILE A 663 4.59 28.77 -10.89
CA ILE A 663 4.04 29.45 -9.73
C ILE A 663 5.04 29.50 -8.57
N GLU A 664 5.83 28.45 -8.37
CA GLU A 664 6.90 28.37 -7.37
C GLU A 664 7.99 29.42 -7.62
N ASN A 665 8.45 29.54 -8.88
CA ASN A 665 9.42 30.55 -9.27
C ASN A 665 8.95 31.99 -9.02
N ILE A 666 7.67 32.27 -9.29
CA ILE A 666 7.06 33.58 -9.06
C ILE A 666 6.86 33.82 -7.55
N LEU A 667 6.42 32.82 -6.80
CA LEU A 667 6.18 32.93 -5.37
C LEU A 667 7.49 33.25 -4.63
N LEU A 668 8.57 32.53 -4.92
CA LEU A 668 9.92 32.81 -4.36
C LEU A 668 10.41 34.24 -4.65
N ARG A 669 9.90 34.89 -5.70
CA ARG A 669 10.25 36.26 -6.12
C ARG A 669 9.26 37.34 -5.67
N THR A 670 8.18 36.95 -4.99
CA THR A 670 7.11 37.87 -4.55
C THR A 670 6.78 37.77 -3.07
N THR A 671 7.36 36.80 -2.35
CA THR A 671 7.24 36.66 -0.89
C THR A 671 8.56 36.21 -0.25
N THR A 672 8.62 36.18 1.08
CA THR A 672 9.78 35.69 1.83
C THR A 672 9.93 34.17 1.73
N PRO A 673 11.16 33.62 1.88
CA PRO A 673 11.38 32.18 2.00
C PRO A 673 10.54 31.55 3.12
N GLU A 674 10.42 32.20 4.28
CA GLU A 674 9.56 31.72 5.39
C GLU A 674 8.09 31.54 4.96
N ASN A 675 7.55 32.42 4.13
CA ASN A 675 6.18 32.25 3.62
C ASN A 675 6.09 31.13 2.57
N TYR A 676 7.15 30.90 1.81
CA TYR A 676 7.25 29.76 0.90
C TYR A 676 7.28 28.44 1.69
N ASP A 677 8.11 28.35 2.73
CA ASP A 677 8.20 27.18 3.61
C ASP A 677 6.86 26.90 4.31
N ARG A 678 6.18 27.95 4.79
CA ARG A 678 4.82 27.84 5.35
C ARG A 678 3.79 27.38 4.32
N TRP A 679 3.96 27.72 3.05
CA TRP A 679 3.09 27.21 1.99
C TRP A 679 3.35 25.73 1.71
N VAL A 680 4.62 25.32 1.64
CA VAL A 680 5.03 23.91 1.53
C VAL A 680 4.49 23.09 2.70
N ALA A 681 4.56 23.60 3.93
CA ALA A 681 4.03 22.96 5.13
C ALA A 681 2.49 23.00 5.27
N GLY A 682 1.78 23.62 4.31
CA GLY A 682 0.32 23.75 4.35
C GLY A 682 -0.23 24.79 5.34
N GLU A 683 0.64 25.53 6.02
CA GLU A 683 0.28 26.59 6.98
C GLU A 683 -0.15 27.91 6.31
N LEU A 684 0.29 28.13 5.06
CA LEU A 684 -0.15 29.24 4.22
C LEU A 684 -1.10 28.68 3.13
N PRO A 685 -2.41 28.99 3.18
CA PRO A 685 -3.36 28.44 2.22
C PRO A 685 -3.10 28.92 0.78
N PHE A 686 -3.47 28.11 -0.21
CA PHE A 686 -3.45 28.50 -1.63
C PHE A 686 -4.30 29.73 -1.96
N ALA A 687 -5.33 30.02 -1.14
CA ALA A 687 -6.15 31.22 -1.27
C ALA A 687 -5.53 32.47 -0.61
N SER A 688 -4.31 32.38 -0.09
CA SER A 688 -3.61 33.50 0.54
C SER A 688 -3.33 34.63 -0.46
N PRO A 689 -3.25 35.89 0.01
CA PRO A 689 -2.87 37.01 -0.84
C PRO A 689 -1.54 36.79 -1.58
N GLU A 690 -0.57 36.14 -0.95
CA GLU A 690 0.75 35.83 -1.49
C GLU A 690 0.66 34.88 -2.70
N VAL A 691 0.00 33.73 -2.54
CA VAL A 691 -0.16 32.73 -3.62
C VAL A 691 -1.05 33.28 -4.73
N LYS A 692 -2.10 34.04 -4.38
CA LYS A 692 -2.94 34.72 -5.36
C LYS A 692 -2.16 35.75 -6.17
N ASN A 693 -1.30 36.55 -5.54
CA ASN A 693 -0.45 37.51 -6.23
C ASN A 693 0.51 36.82 -7.21
N ALA A 694 1.08 35.68 -6.83
CA ALA A 694 1.93 34.88 -7.72
C ALA A 694 1.15 34.36 -8.94
N ALA A 695 -0.06 33.82 -8.73
CA ALA A 695 -0.93 33.37 -9.81
C ALA A 695 -1.37 34.51 -10.75
N GLU A 696 -1.70 35.69 -10.20
CA GLU A 696 -2.04 36.88 -10.98
C GLU A 696 -0.83 37.37 -11.81
N THR A 697 0.38 37.35 -11.23
CA THR A 697 1.62 37.72 -11.93
C THR A 697 1.95 36.74 -13.06
N MET A 698 1.82 35.43 -12.82
CA MET A 698 1.98 34.40 -13.85
C MET A 698 0.97 34.58 -14.99
N ALA A 699 -0.28 34.94 -14.66
CA ALA A 699 -1.35 35.15 -15.64
C ALA A 699 -1.09 36.34 -16.59
N GLU A 700 -0.28 37.33 -16.19
CA GLU A 700 0.12 38.43 -17.08
C GLU A 700 0.86 37.95 -18.33
N ILE A 701 1.57 36.82 -18.22
CA ILE A 701 2.21 36.13 -19.35
C ILE A 701 1.27 35.09 -19.93
N TRP A 702 0.80 34.14 -19.12
CA TRP A 702 0.12 32.93 -19.59
C TRP A 702 -1.24 33.20 -20.24
N LEU A 703 -1.96 34.23 -19.79
CA LEU A 703 -3.30 34.54 -20.29
C LEU A 703 -3.29 35.66 -21.34
N ASN A 704 -2.10 36.16 -21.70
CA ASN A 704 -1.97 37.12 -22.78
C ASN A 704 -1.87 36.36 -24.12
N PRO A 705 -2.88 36.48 -25.02
CA PRO A 705 -2.91 35.71 -26.27
C PRO A 705 -1.80 36.10 -27.25
N ASP A 706 -1.21 37.29 -27.10
CA ASP A 706 -0.10 37.75 -27.94
C ASP A 706 1.25 37.25 -27.40
N TYR A 707 1.29 36.76 -26.15
CA TYR A 707 2.54 36.34 -25.51
C TYR A 707 2.88 34.86 -25.71
N VAL A 708 1.88 34.04 -26.02
CA VAL A 708 2.01 32.58 -26.04
C VAL A 708 1.84 32.04 -27.44
N TYR A 709 2.83 31.27 -27.92
CA TYR A 709 2.77 30.62 -29.22
C TYR A 709 1.60 29.63 -29.30
N GLY A 710 0.80 29.73 -30.37
CA GLY A 710 -0.44 28.96 -30.52
C GLY A 710 -1.62 29.47 -29.66
N GLY A 711 -1.41 30.53 -28.86
CA GLY A 711 -2.39 31.12 -27.96
C GLY A 711 -2.59 30.33 -26.67
N THR A 712 -3.40 30.87 -25.76
CA THR A 712 -3.57 30.32 -24.40
C THR A 712 -4.08 28.88 -24.36
N ALA A 713 -4.84 28.44 -25.37
CA ALA A 713 -5.32 27.06 -25.48
C ALA A 713 -4.18 26.07 -25.76
N ALA A 714 -3.09 26.51 -26.37
CA ALA A 714 -1.95 25.65 -26.70
C ALA A 714 -1.18 25.20 -25.45
N ILE A 715 -1.20 26.01 -24.37
CA ILE A 715 -0.52 25.71 -23.10
C ILE A 715 -0.86 24.30 -22.62
N VAL A 716 -2.14 23.94 -22.57
CA VAL A 716 -2.61 22.65 -22.03
C VAL A 716 -2.61 21.51 -23.06
N SER A 717 -2.42 21.82 -24.35
CA SER A 717 -2.49 20.81 -25.42
C SER A 717 -1.14 20.46 -26.03
N THR A 718 -0.10 21.24 -25.76
CA THR A 718 1.25 21.03 -26.29
C THR A 718 2.06 20.23 -25.29
N PHE A 719 2.59 19.08 -25.74
CA PHE A 719 3.50 18.26 -24.97
C PHE A 719 4.74 19.07 -24.55
N ILE A 720 5.18 18.93 -23.30
CA ILE A 720 6.33 19.68 -22.77
C ILE A 720 7.58 19.53 -23.65
N GLY A 721 7.87 18.32 -24.14
CA GLY A 721 9.02 18.08 -25.02
C GLY A 721 8.88 18.69 -26.42
N ASP A 722 7.66 18.91 -26.92
CA ASP A 722 7.45 19.54 -28.23
C ASP A 722 7.48 21.08 -28.13
N SER A 723 7.17 21.62 -26.95
CA SER A 723 7.02 23.06 -26.76
C SER A 723 8.27 23.90 -27.10
N PRO A 724 9.53 23.53 -26.77
CA PRO A 724 10.68 24.35 -27.11
C PRO A 724 11.09 24.29 -28.59
N VAL A 725 10.59 23.30 -29.36
CA VAL A 725 11.02 23.09 -30.76
C VAL A 725 10.76 24.32 -31.63
N ALA A 726 9.67 25.05 -31.35
CA ALA A 726 9.28 26.27 -32.04
C ALA A 726 10.30 27.42 -31.92
N MET A 727 11.20 27.38 -30.92
CA MET A 727 12.30 28.35 -30.76
C MET A 727 13.35 28.26 -31.86
N PHE A 728 13.49 27.09 -32.47
CA PHE A 728 14.56 26.79 -33.42
C PHE A 728 14.06 26.68 -34.86
N GLU A 729 12.82 27.11 -35.12
CA GLU A 729 12.33 27.35 -36.48
C GLU A 729 13.05 28.55 -37.14
N ASP A 730 12.99 28.65 -38.47
CA ASP A 730 13.57 29.77 -39.23
C ASP A 730 12.47 30.49 -40.06
N PRO A 731 11.99 31.67 -39.61
CA PRO A 731 12.32 32.36 -38.35
C PRO A 731 11.72 31.66 -37.11
N PRO A 732 12.23 31.93 -35.89
CA PRO A 732 11.66 31.39 -34.65
C PRO A 732 10.18 31.74 -34.51
N ALA A 733 9.37 30.76 -34.11
CA ALA A 733 7.94 30.97 -33.90
C ALA A 733 7.63 31.45 -32.46
N CYS A 734 8.57 31.24 -31.55
CA CYS A 734 8.63 31.90 -30.24
C CYS A 734 10.06 31.98 -29.70
N TRP A 735 10.28 32.72 -28.61
CA TRP A 735 11.62 33.16 -28.20
C TRP A 735 12.11 32.60 -26.86
N PHE A 736 11.21 32.32 -25.92
CA PHE A 736 11.53 31.92 -24.57
C PHE A 736 10.85 30.61 -24.16
N HIS A 737 11.57 29.78 -23.41
CA HIS A 737 11.03 28.62 -22.72
C HIS A 737 11.65 28.54 -21.32
N MET A 738 10.83 28.39 -20.28
CA MET A 738 11.33 28.27 -18.90
C MET A 738 11.22 26.82 -18.44
N GLN A 739 12.36 26.18 -18.20
CA GLN A 739 12.43 24.82 -17.65
C GLN A 739 13.86 24.49 -17.17
N ALA A 740 14.00 23.40 -16.44
CA ALA A 740 15.30 22.84 -16.06
C ALA A 740 16.15 22.33 -17.24
N PRO A 741 17.49 22.20 -17.08
CA PRO A 741 18.44 21.94 -18.17
C PRO A 741 18.18 20.70 -19.01
N TRP A 742 17.56 19.66 -18.46
CA TRP A 742 17.17 18.47 -19.23
C TRP A 742 16.28 18.80 -20.45
N ILE A 743 15.59 19.95 -20.46
CA ILE A 743 14.77 20.39 -21.59
C ILE A 743 15.57 20.56 -22.89
N THR A 744 16.87 20.84 -22.77
CA THR A 744 17.78 21.01 -23.91
C THR A 744 17.88 19.75 -24.77
N GLY A 745 17.65 18.57 -24.20
CA GLY A 745 17.55 17.31 -24.96
C GLY A 745 16.42 17.30 -26.00
N PHE A 746 15.44 18.18 -25.88
CA PHE A 746 14.32 18.32 -26.81
C PHE A 746 14.52 19.40 -27.88
N PHE A 747 15.60 20.19 -27.82
CA PHE A 747 15.82 21.29 -28.78
C PHE A 747 16.10 20.79 -30.20
N GLY A 748 16.56 19.54 -30.35
CA GLY A 748 16.88 18.90 -31.61
C GLY A 748 18.37 18.64 -31.80
N GLU A 749 18.71 17.77 -32.76
CA GLU A 749 20.10 17.37 -33.00
C GLU A 749 20.93 18.50 -33.65
N GLY A 750 22.19 18.64 -33.20
CA GLY A 750 23.19 19.48 -33.85
C GLY A 750 23.20 20.95 -33.44
N LEU A 751 22.45 21.32 -32.40
CA LEU A 751 22.52 22.64 -31.76
C LEU A 751 23.65 22.66 -30.73
N GLU A 752 24.42 23.74 -30.71
CA GLU A 752 25.56 23.94 -29.81
C GLU A 752 25.23 24.97 -28.72
N ALA A 753 25.37 24.55 -27.46
CA ALA A 753 25.19 25.41 -26.29
C ALA A 753 26.15 26.62 -26.34
N GLY A 754 25.64 27.81 -26.02
CA GLY A 754 26.38 29.07 -26.03
C GLY A 754 26.56 29.68 -27.43
N VAL A 755 26.20 28.94 -28.48
CA VAL A 755 26.23 29.37 -29.89
C VAL A 755 24.80 29.49 -30.44
N ASP A 756 24.05 28.38 -30.47
CA ASP A 756 22.70 28.32 -31.03
C ASP A 756 21.63 28.64 -29.98
N TYR A 757 21.85 28.23 -28.74
CA TYR A 757 20.99 28.56 -27.61
C TYR A 757 21.81 28.95 -26.38
N ASP A 758 21.17 29.67 -25.48
CA ASP A 758 21.74 30.09 -24.20
C ASP A 758 20.59 30.28 -23.20
N PHE A 759 20.90 30.58 -21.96
CA PHE A 759 19.88 30.82 -20.93
C PHE A 759 20.18 32.07 -20.11
N PHE A 760 19.14 32.59 -19.47
CA PHE A 760 19.28 33.53 -18.36
C PHE A 760 18.41 33.06 -17.19
N THR A 761 18.80 33.39 -15.96
CA THR A 761 17.95 33.11 -14.80
C THR A 761 16.73 34.02 -14.80
N LEU A 762 15.55 33.48 -14.48
CA LEU A 762 14.33 34.26 -14.36
C LEU A 762 14.59 35.50 -13.45
N PRO A 763 14.40 36.73 -13.97
CA PRO A 763 14.75 37.94 -13.24
C PRO A 763 14.00 38.11 -11.91
N PRO A 764 14.54 38.89 -10.96
CA PRO A 764 13.80 39.30 -9.76
C PRO A 764 12.53 40.07 -10.13
N ILE A 765 11.43 39.77 -9.44
CA ILE A 765 10.16 40.53 -9.53
C ILE A 765 10.19 41.67 -8.51
N ASP A 766 10.53 41.36 -7.28
CA ASP A 766 10.86 42.35 -6.25
C ASP A 766 12.33 42.17 -5.84
N GLU A 767 13.11 43.25 -5.98
CA GLU A 767 14.55 43.27 -5.66
C GLU A 767 14.84 42.80 -4.23
N GLN A 768 13.89 42.95 -3.30
CA GLN A 768 14.08 42.54 -1.91
C GLN A 768 14.24 41.03 -1.72
N TYR A 769 13.72 40.21 -2.65
CA TYR A 769 13.79 38.75 -2.60
C TYR A 769 14.93 38.18 -3.45
N GLY A 770 15.65 39.04 -4.19
CA GLY A 770 16.81 38.66 -4.98
C GLY A 770 16.48 37.71 -6.14
N THR A 771 17.44 36.86 -6.51
CA THR A 771 17.34 35.91 -7.63
C THR A 771 17.34 34.48 -7.11
N PRO A 772 16.27 34.01 -6.47
CA PRO A 772 16.21 32.64 -5.96
C PRO A 772 16.25 31.63 -7.12
N VAL A 773 16.88 30.50 -6.89
CA VAL A 773 16.90 29.38 -7.83
C VAL A 773 16.07 28.27 -7.22
N LEU A 774 14.97 27.92 -7.88
CA LEU A 774 14.20 26.72 -7.60
C LEU A 774 15.04 25.53 -8.06
N VAL A 775 15.14 24.51 -7.23
CA VAL A 775 15.86 23.27 -7.55
C VAL A 775 14.91 22.09 -7.43
N ALA A 776 15.15 21.06 -8.23
CA ALA A 776 14.67 19.71 -7.98
C ALA A 776 15.90 18.80 -7.85
N GLY A 777 15.70 17.63 -7.27
CA GLY A 777 16.73 16.62 -7.18
C GLY A 777 16.15 15.32 -6.68
N ASP A 778 17.01 14.31 -6.71
CA ASP A 778 16.65 12.98 -6.26
C ASP A 778 17.50 12.63 -5.03
N ILE A 779 16.81 12.17 -3.98
CA ILE A 779 17.40 11.81 -2.70
C ILE A 779 17.42 10.29 -2.57
N MET A 780 18.61 9.74 -2.35
CA MET A 780 18.80 8.31 -2.09
C MET A 780 18.47 8.06 -0.62
N ALA A 781 17.45 7.25 -0.36
CA ALA A 781 16.99 6.91 0.98
C ALA A 781 17.09 5.40 1.23
N MET A 782 17.44 5.03 2.46
CA MET A 782 17.76 3.66 2.86
C MET A 782 16.64 3.10 3.75
N PHE A 783 16.20 1.87 3.49
CA PHE A 783 15.04 1.25 4.17
C PHE A 783 15.40 0.02 5.03
N ASN A 784 16.64 -0.43 5.00
CA ASN A 784 17.15 -1.44 5.92
C ASN A 784 18.62 -1.19 6.23
N ASP A 785 19.10 -1.77 7.32
CA ASP A 785 20.40 -1.43 7.90
C ASP A 785 21.53 -2.43 7.61
N ARG A 786 21.66 -2.86 6.35
CA ARG A 786 22.72 -3.82 5.95
C ARG A 786 24.06 -3.13 5.68
N PRO A 787 25.22 -3.73 6.06
CA PRO A 787 26.55 -3.15 5.84
C PRO A 787 26.89 -2.83 4.37
N GLU A 788 26.46 -3.67 3.42
CA GLU A 788 26.62 -3.46 1.98
C GLU A 788 25.77 -2.30 1.45
N VAL A 789 24.62 -2.05 2.06
CA VAL A 789 23.74 -0.92 1.74
C VAL A 789 24.34 0.38 2.32
N ARG A 790 24.86 0.36 3.55
CA ARG A 790 25.66 1.47 4.11
C ARG A 790 26.84 1.82 3.22
N ALA A 791 27.53 0.82 2.65
CA ALA A 791 28.63 1.04 1.71
C ALA A 791 28.18 1.74 0.43
N LEU A 792 27.00 1.39 -0.10
CA LEU A 792 26.41 2.08 -1.25
C LEU A 792 26.01 3.53 -0.89
N MET A 793 25.42 3.75 0.30
CA MET A 793 25.09 5.09 0.78
C MET A 793 26.32 5.98 0.98
N GLU A 794 27.42 5.43 1.53
CA GLU A 794 28.71 6.13 1.59
C GLU A 794 29.23 6.48 0.18
N TYR A 795 29.08 5.59 -0.80
CA TYR A 795 29.47 5.86 -2.19
C TYR A 795 28.66 7.00 -2.81
N PHE A 796 27.35 7.05 -2.59
CA PHE A 796 26.49 8.15 -3.06
C PHE A 796 26.84 9.52 -2.48
N THR A 797 27.69 9.62 -1.44
CA THR A 797 28.18 10.92 -0.94
C THR A 797 29.36 11.49 -1.74
N LEU A 798 29.95 10.69 -2.63
CA LEU A 798 31.15 11.04 -3.38
C LEU A 798 30.80 11.62 -4.75
N GLY A 799 31.52 12.65 -5.19
CA GLY A 799 31.30 13.24 -6.52
C GLY A 799 31.53 12.26 -7.68
N GLU A 800 32.34 11.21 -7.49
CA GLU A 800 32.51 10.16 -8.51
C GLU A 800 31.20 9.40 -8.80
N SER A 801 30.28 9.33 -7.83
CA SER A 801 28.98 8.65 -7.99
C SER A 801 28.02 9.38 -8.92
N VAL A 802 28.31 10.62 -9.33
CA VAL A 802 27.45 11.43 -10.22
C VAL A 802 28.11 11.77 -11.54
N GLU A 803 29.37 11.34 -11.73
CA GLU A 803 30.18 11.73 -12.89
C GLU A 803 29.53 11.33 -14.22
N ALA A 804 28.95 10.13 -14.31
CA ALA A 804 28.27 9.66 -15.51
C ALA A 804 26.99 10.45 -15.81
N TRP A 805 26.20 10.80 -14.78
CA TRP A 805 25.04 11.68 -14.91
C TRP A 805 25.42 13.06 -15.44
N VAL A 806 26.42 13.69 -14.83
CA VAL A 806 26.89 15.03 -15.23
C VAL A 806 27.38 15.03 -16.68
N LYS A 807 28.15 14.01 -17.09
CA LYS A 807 28.66 13.88 -18.46
C LYS A 807 27.59 13.66 -19.52
N SER A 808 26.47 13.04 -19.15
CA SER A 808 25.34 12.83 -20.07
C SER A 808 24.61 14.14 -20.42
N GLY A 809 24.79 15.18 -19.62
CA GLY A 809 24.14 16.48 -19.76
C GLY A 809 22.76 16.55 -19.10
N GLY A 810 22.29 17.75 -18.78
CA GLY A 810 20.95 17.99 -18.22
C GLY A 810 20.81 17.83 -16.70
N THR A 811 21.84 17.36 -16.01
CA THR A 811 21.89 17.15 -14.55
C THR A 811 23.06 17.91 -13.93
N ILE A 812 22.83 18.47 -12.73
CA ILE A 812 23.82 19.21 -11.94
C ILE A 812 24.14 18.40 -10.68
N SER A 813 25.42 18.35 -10.34
CA SER A 813 25.88 17.70 -9.10
C SER A 813 25.58 18.55 -7.86
N PRO A 814 25.02 17.96 -6.78
CA PRO A 814 24.95 18.60 -5.48
C PRO A 814 26.29 18.62 -4.72
N HIS A 815 27.31 17.89 -5.21
CA HIS A 815 28.57 17.69 -4.50
C HIS A 815 29.64 18.74 -4.87
N ASN A 816 30.28 19.31 -3.85
CA ASN A 816 31.36 20.29 -3.98
C ASN A 816 32.67 19.72 -4.56
N ASP A 817 32.86 18.40 -4.51
CA ASP A 817 34.04 17.69 -5.02
C ASP A 817 33.89 17.28 -6.50
N SER A 818 32.75 17.59 -7.12
CA SER A 818 32.52 17.35 -8.55
C SER A 818 33.37 18.26 -9.43
N SER A 819 33.90 17.69 -10.53
CA SER A 819 34.74 18.45 -11.45
C SER A 819 33.89 19.23 -12.46
N LEU A 820 34.19 20.52 -12.63
CA LEU A 820 33.63 21.31 -13.71
C LEU A 820 34.02 20.77 -15.10
N ASP A 821 35.12 20.02 -15.20
CA ASP A 821 35.56 19.41 -16.47
C ASP A 821 34.67 18.22 -16.91
N TRP A 822 33.73 17.76 -16.07
CA TRP A 822 32.80 16.68 -16.42
C TRP A 822 31.62 17.16 -17.26
N TYR A 823 31.31 18.45 -17.18
CA TYR A 823 30.20 19.06 -17.89
C TYR A 823 30.51 19.14 -19.39
N ALA A 824 29.52 18.77 -20.21
CA ALA A 824 29.70 18.55 -21.64
C ALA A 824 29.90 19.86 -22.43
N ASP A 825 29.49 21.00 -21.85
CA ASP A 825 29.61 22.32 -22.44
C ASP A 825 29.86 23.41 -21.38
N ASP A 826 30.24 24.61 -21.82
CA ASP A 826 30.54 25.76 -20.94
C ASP A 826 29.27 26.35 -20.25
N ILE A 827 28.07 25.86 -20.59
CA ILE A 827 26.77 26.32 -20.11
C ILE A 827 26.30 25.50 -18.90
N SER A 828 26.50 24.18 -18.93
CA SER A 828 26.26 23.24 -17.83
C SER A 828 27.34 23.33 -16.76
#